data_AF-A0A7X3FS39-F1
#
_entry.id   AF-A0A7X3FS39-F1
#
_cell.length_a   1.000
_cell.length_b   1.000
_cell.length_c   1.000
_cell.angle_alpha   90.00
_cell.angle_beta   90.00
_cell.angle_gamma   90.00
#
_symmetry.space_group_name_H-M   'P 1'
#
loop_
_entity.id
_entity.type
_entity.pdbx_description
1 polymer ?
#
loop_
_entity_poly.entity_id
_entity_poly.type
_entity_poly.pdbx_seq_one_letter_code
_entity_poly.pdbx_strand_id
1 'polypeptide(L)'
;MRIKKLDHLLCRLRARIFTEIATDLPLRFRRGLPEQRSDIVGEDPQGWEAVGPELVWGEPESYFWFATRFAMPQAADGQRVFLKVNAQFGNTRGRSDPQCLVRVNGRIAQGADGNHQEVLLSTAAKAGEMFDILIEAGTIEDRRQYGMSFSLLAHDALVEKVFYDLSVPLDVARLLAEDDPRRHHILNRVDAALALIDFRPGDAARFAASLEQAEAIAEEIYAAKDFEDKPVITVTGHTHIDVAWLWRVRETRQKMARSMSTALALMEQYPDYRFMYNQGVLLDYLAQDYPEIFERVQEQVEAGKFEIEGALWLEPDANITSGESFARHILHGVAYHEDTFGVTPRVFWLPDTFGYSAALPQMMKLADVDMFVTHKMSWNDTNRMPNETFHWQGIDGSTVAAYFMTTQPYTATGFGTTYNADIKPTFVMGTWKRHAQQALNKELFMVYGHGDGGGGPTREMLENIRRMEKGIPGCPSIRHEHMRPYFERLLKRMAERPGDYPTWVGELYLEYHRGTLTSVAKNKRNNRLAEQALRELEVLAVLAQEQLGVPYPAEQLHDLWRIVLLNQFHDILPGTSIGGVFDDSDRDYAQLFEIAERLRGELTGALAGAGGFGLLNALGRSRDGLLEFDAERPSSLTIGGQTLVSQLIHRADGRTRQAVLVKDLPATSVVTVQCAEADLAEGTGGLGVSAYHLENALIAARFNDKGHLVSLFDKRRGRETIKPGQAANRLQAYRDMPVEYDAWDIDDSFEDQIWEIDALVSAEVVETGPHRAAIRFEWRYERSRIVQIVSLEDDCDRLDFDSFVDWHEHDTLVKVAFPLDVLAQESTAEIQFGHVRRPSHANTSWDQARFETVMHRWVDVSEPDFGVAFVNDCKYGYDVRGSTVRLTLLKSPVYPWPEADQGEHHFRYAAIVHHGLLASDVPGRAEAYNLPLRLMAGQGSEAATGPLMELDGQGATLEALKRSEDGTGLIARIWETHGHSSTVSVRLPDGTRQAEIVNLLERDPQPLTIEDGKVQLALAPFQIVTLKLQTGTGA
;
A
#
# COMPACT_ATOMS: atom_id res chain seq x y z
N MET A 1 -40.58 -15.74 -21.97
CA MET A 1 -40.99 -14.99 -23.18
C MET A 1 -41.41 -13.55 -22.87
N ARG A 2 -42.23 -13.31 -21.83
CA ARG A 2 -42.69 -11.96 -21.43
C ARG A 2 -41.57 -10.94 -21.22
N ILE A 3 -40.60 -11.21 -20.33
CA ILE A 3 -39.49 -10.29 -20.04
C ILE A 3 -38.69 -9.92 -21.30
N LYS A 4 -38.37 -10.91 -22.16
CA LYS A 4 -37.67 -10.66 -23.44
C LYS A 4 -38.42 -9.66 -24.35
N LYS A 5 -39.75 -9.64 -24.31
CA LYS A 5 -40.55 -8.67 -25.07
C LYS A 5 -40.46 -7.27 -24.47
N LEU A 6 -40.51 -7.16 -23.14
CA LEU A 6 -40.32 -5.88 -22.44
C LEU A 6 -38.93 -5.32 -22.71
N ASP A 7 -37.90 -6.16 -22.67
CA ASP A 7 -36.52 -5.79 -23.05
C ASP A 7 -36.43 -5.21 -24.46
N HIS A 8 -37.09 -5.85 -25.42
CA HIS A 8 -37.10 -5.34 -26.79
C HIS A 8 -37.73 -3.95 -26.87
N LEU A 9 -38.84 -3.72 -26.17
CA LEU A 9 -39.52 -2.42 -26.16
C LEU A 9 -38.71 -1.35 -25.43
N LEU A 10 -38.12 -1.68 -24.28
CA LEU A 10 -37.21 -0.78 -23.55
C LEU A 10 -35.96 -0.46 -24.37
N CYS A 11 -35.42 -1.41 -25.14
CA CYS A 11 -34.32 -1.15 -26.07
C CYS A 11 -34.71 -0.13 -27.16
N ARG A 12 -35.93 -0.24 -27.71
CA ARG A 12 -36.46 0.77 -28.64
C ARG A 12 -36.64 2.14 -28.00
N LEU A 13 -37.03 2.19 -26.73
CA LEU A 13 -37.14 3.43 -25.97
C LEU A 13 -35.77 4.04 -25.66
N ARG A 14 -34.81 3.23 -25.19
CA ARG A 14 -33.42 3.63 -24.91
C ARG A 14 -32.76 4.27 -26.12
N ALA A 15 -32.99 3.71 -27.31
CA ALA A 15 -32.47 4.25 -28.57
C ALA A 15 -33.03 5.65 -28.94
N ARG A 16 -34.00 6.18 -28.19
CA ARG A 16 -34.55 7.54 -28.34
C ARG A 16 -34.09 8.50 -27.25
N ILE A 17 -33.33 8.05 -26.24
CA ILE A 17 -32.74 8.94 -25.23
C ILE A 17 -31.79 9.92 -25.90
N PHE A 18 -30.94 9.40 -26.78
CA PHE A 18 -30.04 10.16 -27.62
C PHE A 18 -30.36 9.91 -29.08
N THR A 19 -30.64 10.98 -29.81
CA THR A 19 -30.80 10.94 -31.27
C THR A 19 -29.75 11.81 -31.94
N GLU A 20 -29.06 11.25 -32.93
CA GLU A 20 -28.00 11.96 -33.63
C GLU A 20 -28.55 13.15 -34.43
N ILE A 21 -27.92 14.30 -34.28
CA ILE A 21 -28.17 15.50 -35.07
C ILE A 21 -27.22 15.44 -36.25
N ALA A 22 -27.76 15.30 -37.46
CA ALA A 22 -26.96 15.23 -38.67
C ALA A 22 -26.13 16.51 -38.84
N THR A 23 -24.82 16.39 -38.67
CA THR A 23 -23.85 17.46 -38.88
C THR A 23 -22.51 16.86 -39.27
N ASP A 24 -21.71 17.61 -40.01
CA ASP A 24 -20.30 17.28 -40.24
C ASP A 24 -19.45 18.02 -39.20
N LEU A 25 -18.59 17.28 -38.49
CA LEU A 25 -17.68 17.82 -37.48
C LEU A 25 -16.24 17.57 -37.95
N PRO A 26 -15.64 18.52 -38.71
CA PRO A 26 -14.30 18.32 -39.24
C PRO A 26 -13.31 18.19 -38.09
N LEU A 27 -12.62 17.06 -38.02
CA LEU A 27 -11.70 16.74 -36.94
C LEU A 27 -10.25 16.87 -37.43
N ARG A 28 -9.40 17.44 -36.58
CA ARG A 28 -7.97 17.56 -36.81
C ARG A 28 -7.18 16.85 -35.73
N PHE A 29 -6.01 16.37 -36.08
CA PHE A 29 -5.18 15.48 -35.28
C PHE A 29 -3.73 15.94 -35.23
N ARG A 30 -3.14 15.84 -34.04
CA ARG A 30 -1.71 16.05 -33.81
C ARG A 30 -1.20 15.07 -32.76
N ARG A 31 -0.06 14.45 -33.03
CA ARG A 31 0.73 13.74 -32.02
C ARG A 31 1.62 14.72 -31.25
N GLY A 32 1.80 14.48 -29.96
CA GLY A 32 2.72 15.24 -29.11
C GLY A 32 3.50 14.35 -28.14
N LEU A 33 4.69 14.81 -27.79
CA LEU A 33 5.50 14.20 -26.73
C LEU A 33 5.00 14.63 -25.34
N PRO A 34 5.28 13.86 -24.27
CA PRO A 34 4.86 14.18 -22.90
C PRO A 34 5.22 15.62 -22.47
N GLU A 35 6.41 16.10 -22.83
CA GLU A 35 6.93 17.42 -22.50
C GLU A 35 6.27 18.56 -23.30
N GLN A 36 5.59 18.26 -24.40
CA GLN A 36 4.92 19.25 -25.25
C GLN A 36 3.48 19.54 -24.79
N ARG A 37 2.94 18.74 -23.86
CA ARG A 37 1.51 18.71 -23.51
C ARG A 37 0.93 20.10 -23.18
N SER A 38 1.65 20.91 -22.41
CA SER A 38 1.23 22.27 -22.05
C SER A 38 1.13 23.19 -23.26
N ASP A 39 2.07 23.07 -24.19
CA ASP A 39 2.18 23.96 -25.34
C ASP A 39 1.06 23.69 -26.35
N ILE A 40 0.70 22.40 -26.54
CA ILE A 40 -0.33 21.97 -27.50
C ILE A 40 -1.70 22.58 -27.17
N VAL A 41 -2.03 22.76 -25.89
CA VAL A 41 -3.33 23.31 -25.47
C VAL A 41 -3.54 24.73 -25.99
N GLY A 42 -2.48 25.51 -26.19
CA GLY A 42 -2.53 26.88 -26.69
C GLY A 42 -2.37 27.04 -28.21
N GLU A 43 -2.14 25.96 -28.95
CA GLU A 43 -1.92 26.02 -30.39
C GLU A 43 -3.22 26.18 -31.20
N ASP A 44 -3.13 26.87 -32.35
CA ASP A 44 -4.23 26.89 -33.33
C ASP A 44 -4.25 25.57 -34.11
N PRO A 45 -5.31 24.74 -34.00
CA PRO A 45 -5.38 23.46 -34.68
C PRO A 45 -5.46 23.56 -36.22
N GLN A 46 -5.58 24.75 -36.82
CA GLN A 46 -5.61 24.92 -38.27
C GLN A 46 -4.38 24.34 -38.99
N GLY A 47 -3.24 24.22 -38.32
CA GLY A 47 -2.03 23.60 -38.86
C GLY A 47 -1.98 22.07 -38.72
N TRP A 48 -2.92 21.47 -37.99
CA TRP A 48 -2.92 20.04 -37.69
C TRP A 48 -3.49 19.20 -38.85
N GLU A 49 -3.15 17.91 -38.86
CA GLU A 49 -3.55 16.95 -39.89
C GLU A 49 -5.07 16.72 -39.86
N ALA A 50 -5.72 16.62 -41.02
CA ALA A 50 -7.15 16.29 -41.06
C ALA A 50 -7.36 14.80 -40.75
N VAL A 51 -8.34 14.49 -39.91
CA VAL A 51 -8.68 13.09 -39.57
C VAL A 51 -9.51 12.46 -40.68
N GLY A 52 -9.00 11.39 -41.28
CA GLY A 52 -9.73 10.53 -42.20
C GLY A 52 -10.32 9.29 -41.52
N PRO A 53 -11.23 8.56 -42.20
CA PRO A 53 -11.86 7.34 -41.66
C PRO A 53 -10.88 6.19 -41.41
N GLU A 54 -9.70 6.22 -42.04
CA GLU A 54 -8.65 5.20 -41.91
C GLU A 54 -7.55 5.62 -40.91
N LEU A 55 -7.80 6.61 -40.05
CA LEU A 55 -6.80 7.05 -39.07
C LEU A 55 -6.42 5.89 -38.14
N VAL A 56 -5.14 5.55 -38.15
CA VAL A 56 -4.52 4.66 -37.17
C VAL A 56 -3.59 5.51 -36.31
N TRP A 57 -3.76 5.43 -35.00
CA TRP A 57 -3.01 6.23 -34.04
C TRP A 57 -2.77 5.42 -32.75
N GLY A 58 -2.23 6.03 -31.71
CA GLY A 58 -1.89 5.34 -30.46
C GLY A 58 -0.49 4.70 -30.52
N GLU A 59 0.31 4.94 -29.50
CA GLU A 59 1.61 4.31 -29.25
C GLU A 59 1.77 4.11 -27.75
N PRO A 60 2.56 3.12 -27.28
CA PRO A 60 2.87 3.03 -25.87
C PRO A 60 3.30 4.39 -25.32
N GLU A 61 2.77 4.75 -24.16
CA GLU A 61 3.21 5.94 -23.41
C GLU A 61 3.15 7.27 -24.21
N SER A 62 2.19 7.41 -25.12
CA SER A 62 2.12 8.55 -26.05
C SER A 62 0.81 9.35 -25.96
N TYR A 63 0.87 10.60 -26.43
CA TYR A 63 -0.24 11.54 -26.39
C TYR A 63 -0.65 12.02 -27.78
N PHE A 64 -1.95 12.19 -27.94
CA PHE A 64 -2.59 12.58 -29.18
C PHE A 64 -3.68 13.61 -28.90
N TRP A 65 -3.82 14.59 -29.77
CA TRP A 65 -4.79 15.66 -29.64
C TRP A 65 -5.72 15.67 -30.82
N PHE A 66 -6.99 15.87 -30.52
CA PHE A 66 -8.07 15.94 -31.48
C PHE A 66 -8.85 17.23 -31.30
N ALA A 67 -8.99 18.02 -32.36
CA ALA A 67 -9.63 19.32 -32.28
C ALA A 67 -10.68 19.50 -33.39
N THR A 68 -11.83 20.07 -33.00
CA THR A 68 -12.85 20.52 -33.96
C THR A 68 -13.43 21.86 -33.53
N ARG A 69 -13.85 22.65 -34.51
CA ARG A 69 -14.54 23.92 -34.31
C ARG A 69 -15.76 23.94 -35.22
N PHE A 70 -16.93 24.20 -34.65
CA PHE A 70 -18.18 24.20 -35.40
C PHE A 70 -19.20 25.19 -34.85
N ALA A 71 -20.14 25.60 -35.70
CA ALA A 71 -21.31 26.36 -35.30
C ALA A 71 -22.48 25.39 -35.04
N MET A 72 -23.20 25.60 -33.95
CA MET A 72 -24.35 24.78 -33.59
C MET A 72 -25.41 24.78 -34.71
N PRO A 73 -25.83 23.62 -35.24
CA PRO A 73 -26.75 23.57 -36.38
C PRO A 73 -28.17 24.01 -35.99
N GLN A 74 -28.93 24.50 -36.98
CA GLN A 74 -30.33 24.93 -36.77
C GLN A 74 -31.23 23.83 -36.19
N ALA A 75 -30.94 22.56 -36.52
CA ALA A 75 -31.71 21.42 -36.04
C ALA A 75 -31.56 21.18 -34.52
N ALA A 76 -30.55 21.79 -33.88
CA ALA A 76 -30.29 21.68 -32.45
C ALA A 76 -30.89 22.83 -31.62
N ASP A 77 -31.49 23.84 -32.26
CA ASP A 77 -31.95 25.06 -31.59
C ASP A 77 -32.99 24.73 -30.49
N GLY A 78 -32.75 25.24 -29.28
CA GLY A 78 -33.54 25.00 -28.09
C GLY A 78 -33.40 23.61 -27.46
N GLN A 79 -32.61 22.70 -28.04
CA GLN A 79 -32.45 21.33 -27.53
C GLN A 79 -31.33 21.23 -26.49
N ARG A 80 -31.39 20.20 -25.65
CA ARG A 80 -30.27 19.77 -24.82
C ARG A 80 -29.34 18.92 -25.69
N VAL A 81 -28.08 19.34 -25.82
CA VAL A 81 -27.13 18.78 -26.79
C VAL A 81 -25.89 18.23 -26.10
N PHE A 82 -25.49 17.03 -26.50
CA PHE A 82 -24.26 16.37 -26.09
C PHE A 82 -23.32 16.16 -27.28
N LEU A 83 -22.03 16.19 -27.03
CA LEU A 83 -21.00 15.66 -27.90
C LEU A 83 -20.76 14.20 -27.55
N LYS A 84 -20.85 13.30 -28.52
CA LYS A 84 -20.40 11.92 -28.36
C LYS A 84 -18.99 11.75 -28.91
N VAL A 85 -18.10 11.21 -28.09
CA VAL A 85 -16.76 10.79 -28.51
C VAL A 85 -16.82 9.33 -28.96
N ASN A 86 -16.53 9.06 -30.22
CA ASN A 86 -16.43 7.71 -30.76
C ASN A 86 -14.95 7.36 -30.97
N ALA A 87 -14.47 6.41 -30.17
CA ALA A 87 -13.13 5.85 -30.27
C ALA A 87 -13.18 4.34 -30.04
N GLN A 88 -12.06 3.66 -30.21
CA GLN A 88 -11.94 2.23 -29.92
C GLN A 88 -11.78 1.98 -28.41
N PHE A 89 -12.82 2.27 -27.64
CA PHE A 89 -12.90 1.85 -26.25
C PHE A 89 -13.00 0.32 -26.21
N GLY A 90 -12.06 -0.33 -25.53
CA GLY A 90 -11.95 -1.76 -25.32
C GLY A 90 -12.65 -2.22 -24.04
N ASN A 91 -12.34 -3.46 -23.64
CA ASN A 91 -12.98 -4.13 -22.50
C ASN A 91 -12.05 -4.26 -21.27
N THR A 92 -10.84 -3.69 -21.32
CA THR A 92 -9.78 -3.87 -20.32
C THR A 92 -9.60 -2.59 -19.48
N ARG A 93 -9.75 -2.70 -18.15
CA ARG A 93 -9.83 -1.59 -17.17
C ARG A 93 -8.73 -0.53 -17.36
N GLY A 94 -9.06 0.57 -18.05
CA GLY A 94 -8.22 1.78 -18.14
C GLY A 94 -6.80 1.58 -18.67
N ARG A 95 -6.55 0.49 -19.43
CA ARG A 95 -5.22 0.06 -19.89
C ARG A 95 -5.08 0.18 -21.41
N SER A 96 -6.00 -0.46 -22.15
CA SER A 96 -5.96 -0.55 -23.61
C SER A 96 -6.67 0.59 -24.34
N ASP A 97 -7.50 1.32 -23.59
CA ASP A 97 -8.47 2.26 -24.14
C ASP A 97 -7.87 3.64 -24.19
N PRO A 98 -8.16 4.44 -25.23
CA PRO A 98 -7.70 5.80 -25.29
C PRO A 98 -8.27 6.57 -24.11
N GLN A 99 -7.38 7.18 -23.34
CA GLN A 99 -7.71 7.87 -22.11
C GLN A 99 -7.91 9.36 -22.40
N CYS A 100 -9.15 9.80 -22.55
CA CYS A 100 -9.45 11.12 -23.11
C CYS A 100 -9.82 12.17 -22.05
N LEU A 101 -9.30 13.39 -22.18
CA LEU A 101 -9.71 14.57 -21.42
C LEU A 101 -10.27 15.61 -22.38
N VAL A 102 -11.54 15.96 -22.21
CA VAL A 102 -12.30 16.82 -23.13
C VAL A 102 -12.36 18.25 -22.61
N ARG A 103 -11.97 19.20 -23.46
CA ARG A 103 -12.14 20.64 -23.25
C ARG A 103 -13.21 21.18 -24.17
N VAL A 104 -14.08 22.03 -23.62
CA VAL A 104 -15.13 22.75 -24.34
C VAL A 104 -14.91 24.23 -24.13
N ASN A 105 -14.67 24.97 -25.22
CA ASN A 105 -14.35 26.39 -25.21
C ASN A 105 -13.17 26.73 -24.27
N GLY A 106 -12.14 25.87 -24.27
CA GLY A 106 -10.93 26.00 -23.45
C GLY A 106 -11.03 25.40 -22.04
N ARG A 107 -12.23 25.31 -21.46
CA ARG A 107 -12.48 24.78 -20.10
C ARG A 107 -12.44 23.25 -20.09
N ILE A 108 -11.86 22.64 -19.06
CA ILE A 108 -11.92 21.18 -18.87
C ILE A 108 -13.35 20.76 -18.51
N ALA A 109 -14.00 20.04 -19.41
CA ALA A 109 -15.39 19.65 -19.26
C ALA A 109 -15.52 18.30 -18.54
N GLN A 110 -14.90 17.24 -19.08
CA GLN A 110 -15.11 15.87 -18.62
C GLN A 110 -13.98 14.95 -19.13
N GLY A 111 -13.73 13.83 -18.43
CA GLY A 111 -13.06 12.69 -19.05
C GLY A 111 -13.98 12.00 -20.08
N ALA A 112 -13.38 11.34 -21.07
CA ALA A 112 -14.07 10.43 -21.96
C ALA A 112 -13.38 9.06 -22.02
N ASP A 113 -14.18 8.01 -21.84
CA ASP A 113 -13.74 6.61 -21.78
C ASP A 113 -14.89 5.66 -22.20
N GLY A 114 -14.69 4.36 -22.07
CA GLY A 114 -15.71 3.36 -22.44
C GLY A 114 -17.05 3.50 -21.71
N ASN A 115 -17.05 4.07 -20.50
CA ASN A 115 -18.22 4.31 -19.66
C ASN A 115 -18.76 5.74 -19.77
N HIS A 116 -17.95 6.69 -20.25
CA HIS A 116 -18.25 8.11 -20.36
C HIS A 116 -18.03 8.62 -21.79
N GLN A 117 -19.02 8.44 -22.67
CA GLN A 117 -18.87 8.82 -24.09
C GLN A 117 -19.56 10.14 -24.43
N GLU A 118 -20.55 10.57 -23.64
CA GLU A 118 -21.36 11.75 -23.90
C GLU A 118 -20.99 12.93 -22.98
N VAL A 119 -20.49 14.02 -23.57
CA VAL A 119 -20.13 15.27 -22.90
C VAL A 119 -21.20 16.33 -23.15
N LEU A 120 -21.76 16.93 -22.09
CA LEU A 120 -22.79 17.96 -22.21
C LEU A 120 -22.20 19.25 -22.84
N LEU A 121 -22.79 19.73 -23.93
CA LEU A 121 -22.40 21.01 -24.55
C LEU A 121 -23.33 22.15 -24.15
N SER A 122 -24.65 21.90 -24.14
CA SER A 122 -25.64 22.91 -23.77
C SER A 122 -26.94 22.27 -23.29
N THR A 123 -27.58 22.87 -22.30
CA THR A 123 -28.93 22.49 -21.84
C THR A 123 -30.03 23.07 -22.72
N ALA A 124 -29.73 24.12 -23.49
CA ALA A 124 -30.62 24.77 -24.43
C ALA A 124 -29.76 25.45 -25.52
N ALA A 125 -29.39 24.67 -26.54
CA ALA A 125 -28.46 25.09 -27.57
C ALA A 125 -29.04 26.24 -28.42
N LYS A 126 -28.18 27.16 -28.87
CA LYS A 126 -28.58 28.27 -29.77
C LYS A 126 -27.98 28.05 -31.15
N ALA A 127 -28.79 28.07 -32.19
CA ALA A 127 -28.29 27.96 -33.56
C ALA A 127 -27.24 29.05 -33.86
N GLY A 128 -26.12 28.66 -34.47
CA GLY A 128 -25.01 29.55 -34.80
C GLY A 128 -24.02 29.83 -33.66
N GLU A 129 -24.28 29.36 -32.43
CA GLU A 129 -23.32 29.43 -31.33
C GLU A 129 -22.07 28.60 -31.65
N MET A 130 -20.89 29.17 -31.44
CA MET A 130 -19.61 28.51 -31.77
C MET A 130 -19.14 27.64 -30.61
N PHE A 131 -18.70 26.43 -30.93
CA PHE A 131 -18.06 25.52 -29.99
C PHE A 131 -16.66 25.15 -30.49
N ASP A 132 -15.69 25.26 -29.59
CA ASP A 132 -14.31 24.84 -29.77
C ASP A 132 -14.06 23.62 -28.88
N ILE A 133 -13.80 22.46 -29.50
CA ILE A 133 -13.57 21.20 -28.80
C ILE A 133 -12.11 20.80 -28.98
N LEU A 134 -11.45 20.50 -27.87
CA LEU A 134 -10.10 19.92 -27.84
C LEU A 134 -10.11 18.69 -26.93
N ILE A 135 -9.66 17.55 -27.44
CA ILE A 135 -9.52 16.31 -26.68
C ILE A 135 -8.06 15.94 -26.65
N GLU A 136 -7.53 15.79 -25.44
CA GLU A 136 -6.25 15.13 -25.18
C GLU A 136 -6.50 13.64 -24.97
N ALA A 137 -5.80 12.75 -25.67
CA ALA A 137 -5.93 11.31 -25.58
C ALA A 137 -4.57 10.64 -25.33
N GLY A 138 -4.44 9.97 -24.18
CA GLY A 138 -3.27 9.17 -23.83
C GLY A 138 -3.45 7.69 -24.17
N THR A 139 -2.38 7.02 -24.60
CA THR A 139 -2.33 5.57 -24.81
C THR A 139 -1.20 4.95 -24.00
N ILE A 140 -1.46 3.80 -23.37
CA ILE A 140 -0.55 3.18 -22.38
C ILE A 140 0.14 1.94 -22.97
N GLU A 141 -0.64 1.00 -23.51
CA GLU A 141 -0.12 -0.26 -24.06
C GLU A 141 0.36 -0.15 -25.52
N ASP A 142 1.06 -1.20 -25.96
CA ASP A 142 1.34 -1.48 -27.36
C ASP A 142 0.09 -1.96 -28.12
N ARG A 143 -0.91 -1.08 -28.17
CA ARG A 143 -2.14 -1.27 -28.93
C ARG A 143 -2.46 -0.03 -29.75
N ARG A 144 -2.41 -0.18 -31.08
CA ARG A 144 -2.88 0.83 -32.04
C ARG A 144 -4.40 0.99 -31.93
N GLN A 145 -4.84 2.24 -32.05
CA GLN A 145 -6.22 2.68 -32.08
C GLN A 145 -6.66 2.88 -33.53
N TYR A 146 -7.90 2.49 -33.84
CA TYR A 146 -8.50 2.71 -35.15
C TYR A 146 -9.68 3.70 -35.05
N GLY A 147 -9.56 4.80 -35.80
CA GLY A 147 -10.57 5.84 -35.90
C GLY A 147 -10.65 6.76 -34.67
N MET A 148 -11.22 7.94 -34.90
CA MET A 148 -11.70 8.89 -33.90
C MET A 148 -12.73 9.77 -34.60
N SER A 149 -13.96 9.86 -34.07
CA SER A 149 -14.99 10.74 -34.64
C SER A 149 -15.91 11.28 -33.58
N PHE A 150 -16.51 12.44 -33.86
CA PHE A 150 -17.46 13.09 -32.97
C PHE A 150 -18.85 13.15 -33.60
N SER A 151 -19.88 13.00 -32.79
CA SER A 151 -21.28 13.18 -33.20
C SER A 151 -21.98 14.14 -32.24
N LEU A 152 -22.95 14.91 -32.75
CA LEU A 152 -23.87 15.67 -31.89
C LEU A 152 -25.12 14.84 -31.60
N LEU A 153 -25.52 14.81 -30.33
CA LEU A 153 -26.70 14.11 -29.86
C LEU A 153 -27.69 15.08 -29.26
N ALA A 154 -28.94 15.03 -29.72
CA ALA A 154 -30.07 15.59 -29.00
C ALA A 154 -30.46 14.64 -27.86
N HIS A 155 -30.63 15.19 -26.65
CA HIS A 155 -31.03 14.43 -25.46
C HIS A 155 -32.49 14.67 -25.12
N ASP A 156 -33.28 13.59 -25.04
CA ASP A 156 -34.65 13.62 -24.55
C ASP A 156 -34.71 13.15 -23.08
N ALA A 157 -34.78 14.12 -22.17
CA ALA A 157 -34.80 13.87 -20.74
C ALA A 157 -36.08 13.13 -20.27
N LEU A 158 -37.22 13.30 -20.96
CA LEU A 158 -38.45 12.60 -20.61
C LEU A 158 -38.34 11.13 -21.01
N VAL A 159 -37.80 10.84 -22.20
CA VAL A 159 -37.52 9.45 -22.62
C VAL A 159 -36.57 8.76 -21.66
N GLU A 160 -35.48 9.42 -21.27
CA GLU A 160 -34.52 8.89 -20.28
C GLU A 160 -35.22 8.59 -18.96
N LYS A 161 -36.03 9.54 -18.48
CA LYS A 161 -36.78 9.39 -17.24
C LYS A 161 -37.66 8.15 -17.26
N VAL A 162 -38.53 8.03 -18.27
CA VAL A 162 -39.47 6.90 -18.42
C VAL A 162 -38.73 5.58 -18.64
N PHE A 163 -37.62 5.59 -19.38
CA PHE A 163 -36.80 4.38 -19.56
C PHE A 163 -36.33 3.83 -18.22
N TYR A 164 -35.70 4.66 -17.37
CA TYR A 164 -35.21 4.20 -16.06
C TYR A 164 -36.33 3.93 -15.06
N ASP A 165 -37.44 4.68 -15.11
CA ASP A 165 -38.61 4.41 -14.27
C ASP A 165 -39.20 3.00 -14.53
N LEU A 166 -38.93 2.41 -15.70
CA LEU A 166 -39.42 1.08 -16.09
C LEU A 166 -38.33 -0.01 -16.07
N SER A 167 -37.10 0.31 -16.47
CA SER A 167 -36.01 -0.67 -16.58
C SER A 167 -35.51 -1.12 -15.21
N VAL A 168 -35.36 -0.20 -14.25
CA VAL A 168 -34.85 -0.52 -12.91
C VAL A 168 -35.80 -1.44 -12.14
N PRO A 169 -37.13 -1.20 -12.09
CA PRO A 169 -38.04 -2.16 -11.51
C PRO A 169 -38.08 -3.49 -12.27
N LEU A 170 -37.99 -3.47 -13.60
CA LEU A 170 -37.93 -4.70 -14.38
C LEU A 170 -36.75 -5.57 -13.96
N ASP A 171 -35.60 -4.96 -13.67
CA ASP A 171 -34.42 -5.68 -13.16
C ASP A 171 -34.64 -6.26 -11.75
N VAL A 172 -35.33 -5.55 -10.84
CA VAL A 172 -35.79 -6.15 -9.57
C VAL A 172 -36.67 -7.38 -9.84
N ALA A 173 -37.65 -7.25 -10.75
CA ALA A 173 -38.57 -8.34 -11.06
C ALA A 173 -37.88 -9.57 -11.69
N ARG A 174 -36.68 -9.43 -12.28
CA ARG A 174 -35.87 -10.57 -12.73
C ARG A 174 -35.26 -11.35 -11.57
N LEU A 175 -34.94 -10.69 -10.48
CA LEU A 175 -34.21 -11.25 -9.33
C LEU A 175 -35.15 -11.88 -8.30
N LEU A 176 -36.42 -11.46 -8.29
CA LEU A 176 -37.47 -12.05 -7.47
C LEU A 176 -37.89 -13.44 -7.99
N ALA A 177 -38.31 -14.30 -7.06
CA ALA A 177 -38.80 -15.64 -7.37
C ALA A 177 -40.03 -15.59 -8.31
N GLU A 178 -40.22 -16.63 -9.13
CA GLU A 178 -41.27 -16.62 -10.14
C GLU A 178 -42.69 -16.51 -9.56
N ASP A 179 -42.90 -17.03 -8.36
CA ASP A 179 -44.14 -17.03 -7.59
C ASP A 179 -44.29 -15.83 -6.64
N ASP A 180 -43.32 -14.92 -6.60
CA ASP A 180 -43.39 -13.70 -5.79
C ASP A 180 -44.49 -12.76 -6.37
N PRO A 181 -45.47 -12.30 -5.57
CA PRO A 181 -46.51 -11.39 -6.05
C PRO A 181 -45.96 -10.00 -6.47
N ARG A 182 -44.87 -9.53 -5.86
CA ARG A 182 -44.20 -8.25 -6.19
C ARG A 182 -43.59 -8.31 -7.58
N ARG A 183 -42.96 -9.46 -7.88
CA ARG A 183 -42.91 -10.14 -9.19
C ARG A 183 -43.85 -9.60 -10.24
N HIS A 184 -45.05 -10.13 -10.14
CA HIS A 184 -46.09 -9.96 -11.12
C HIS A 184 -46.66 -8.56 -11.12
N HIS A 185 -46.74 -7.89 -9.96
CA HIS A 185 -47.14 -6.49 -9.87
C HIS A 185 -46.25 -5.59 -10.74
N ILE A 186 -44.93 -5.67 -10.56
CA ILE A 186 -43.96 -4.89 -11.34
C ILE A 186 -44.07 -5.22 -12.83
N LEU A 187 -44.05 -6.51 -13.19
CA LEU A 187 -44.16 -6.92 -14.60
C LEU A 187 -45.45 -6.42 -15.26
N ASN A 188 -46.58 -6.42 -14.54
CA ASN A 188 -47.86 -5.93 -15.07
C ASN A 188 -47.85 -4.42 -15.29
N ARG A 189 -47.21 -3.64 -14.40
CA ARG A 189 -47.11 -2.19 -14.54
C ARG A 189 -46.15 -1.78 -15.65
N VAL A 190 -44.99 -2.44 -15.73
CA VAL A 190 -44.03 -2.20 -16.83
C VAL A 190 -44.66 -2.52 -18.20
N ASP A 191 -45.36 -3.64 -18.30
CA ASP A 191 -46.08 -4.05 -19.52
C ASP A 191 -47.19 -3.05 -19.90
N ALA A 192 -47.98 -2.60 -18.93
CA ALA A 192 -49.03 -1.60 -19.15
C ALA A 192 -48.47 -0.24 -19.60
N ALA A 193 -47.38 0.23 -18.98
CA ALA A 193 -46.71 1.47 -19.36
C ALA A 193 -46.13 1.40 -20.78
N LEU A 194 -45.39 0.32 -21.10
CA LEU A 194 -44.80 0.13 -22.43
C LEU A 194 -45.85 -0.06 -23.53
N ALA A 195 -47.02 -0.60 -23.20
CA ALA A 195 -48.13 -0.74 -24.15
C ALA A 195 -48.73 0.61 -24.57
N LEU A 196 -48.58 1.67 -23.77
CA LEU A 196 -49.05 3.02 -24.11
C LEU A 196 -48.06 3.78 -24.99
N ILE A 197 -46.77 3.47 -24.92
CA ILE A 197 -45.73 4.23 -25.64
C ILE A 197 -45.92 4.08 -27.15
N ASP A 198 -46.13 5.21 -27.82
CA ASP A 198 -46.39 5.24 -29.26
C ASP A 198 -45.10 5.31 -30.07
N PHE A 199 -44.56 4.16 -30.43
CA PHE A 199 -43.35 4.06 -31.26
C PHE A 199 -43.54 4.44 -32.74
N ARG A 200 -44.76 4.74 -33.21
CA ARG A 200 -44.98 5.08 -34.62
C ARG A 200 -44.23 6.38 -34.98
N PRO A 201 -43.55 6.43 -36.14
CA PRO A 201 -42.80 7.62 -36.55
C PRO A 201 -43.73 8.81 -36.90
N GLY A 202 -43.14 10.00 -36.99
CA GLY A 202 -43.74 11.17 -37.65
C GLY A 202 -44.61 12.10 -36.79
N ASP A 203 -44.72 11.88 -35.48
CA ASP A 203 -45.48 12.76 -34.58
C ASP A 203 -44.82 12.82 -33.18
N ALA A 204 -44.03 13.87 -32.95
CA ALA A 204 -43.28 14.04 -31.69
C ALA A 204 -44.21 14.37 -30.50
N ALA A 205 -45.28 15.14 -30.73
CA ALA A 205 -46.23 15.51 -29.68
C ALA A 205 -47.01 14.29 -29.18
N ARG A 206 -47.44 13.41 -30.10
CA ARG A 206 -48.09 12.14 -29.74
C ARG A 206 -47.15 11.22 -28.97
N PHE A 207 -45.88 11.13 -29.37
CA PHE A 207 -44.89 10.35 -28.64
C PHE A 207 -44.68 10.88 -27.23
N ALA A 208 -44.45 12.20 -27.07
CA ALA A 208 -44.30 12.85 -25.76
C ALA A 208 -45.51 12.63 -24.84
N ALA A 209 -46.74 12.83 -25.35
CA ALA A 209 -47.96 12.60 -24.59
C ALA A 209 -48.15 11.13 -24.16
N SER A 210 -47.60 10.17 -24.93
CA SER A 210 -47.62 8.75 -24.56
C SER A 210 -46.61 8.42 -23.44
N LEU A 211 -45.50 9.17 -23.36
CA LEU A 211 -44.51 9.02 -22.28
C LEU A 211 -45.06 9.53 -20.96
N GLU A 212 -45.73 10.69 -20.94
CA GLU A 212 -46.38 11.22 -19.72
C GLU A 212 -47.40 10.23 -19.13
N GLN A 213 -48.15 9.52 -19.99
CA GLN A 213 -49.08 8.48 -19.54
C GLN A 213 -48.36 7.23 -19.03
N ALA A 214 -47.27 6.81 -19.71
CA ALA A 214 -46.46 5.67 -19.27
C ALA A 214 -45.77 5.95 -17.93
N GLU A 215 -45.29 7.18 -17.72
CA GLU A 215 -44.73 7.68 -16.47
C GLU A 215 -45.73 7.58 -15.32
N ALA A 216 -46.97 8.02 -15.53
CA ALA A 216 -48.02 7.93 -14.51
C ALA A 216 -48.28 6.47 -14.06
N ILE A 217 -48.21 5.50 -14.98
CA ILE A 217 -48.32 4.07 -14.64
C ILE A 217 -47.06 3.57 -13.92
N ALA A 218 -45.87 4.04 -14.31
CA ALA A 218 -44.62 3.68 -13.66
C ALA A 218 -44.60 4.13 -12.19
N GLU A 219 -45.14 5.32 -11.88
CA GLU A 219 -45.24 5.85 -10.51
C GLU A 219 -46.09 4.95 -9.59
N GLU A 220 -47.03 4.16 -10.12
CA GLU A 220 -47.75 3.16 -9.30
C GLU A 220 -46.83 2.08 -8.72
N ILE A 221 -45.70 1.77 -9.37
CA ILE A 221 -44.72 0.80 -8.87
C ILE A 221 -44.06 1.32 -7.60
N TYR A 222 -43.66 2.60 -7.61
CA TYR A 222 -42.98 3.25 -6.50
C TYR A 222 -43.94 3.61 -5.35
N ALA A 223 -45.22 3.85 -5.66
CA ALA A 223 -46.26 4.05 -4.65
C ALA A 223 -46.69 2.76 -3.93
N ALA A 224 -46.34 1.58 -4.46
CA ALA A 224 -46.72 0.30 -3.89
C ALA A 224 -46.01 0.06 -2.56
N LYS A 225 -46.78 -0.35 -1.53
CA LYS A 225 -46.22 -0.75 -0.24
C LYS A 225 -45.67 -2.18 -0.31
N ASP A 226 -44.50 -2.39 0.26
CA ASP A 226 -43.93 -3.72 0.46
C ASP A 226 -44.54 -4.39 1.71
N PHE A 227 -44.42 -5.70 1.80
CA PHE A 227 -44.97 -6.48 2.92
C PHE A 227 -44.08 -6.45 4.17
N GLU A 228 -42.80 -6.06 4.02
CA GLU A 228 -41.76 -6.08 5.05
C GLU A 228 -41.12 -4.70 5.23
N ASP A 229 -40.56 -4.45 6.43
CA ASP A 229 -39.66 -3.31 6.66
C ASP A 229 -38.41 -3.48 5.79
N LYS A 230 -38.20 -2.57 4.84
CA LYS A 230 -37.07 -2.65 3.92
C LYS A 230 -35.75 -2.34 4.63
N PRO A 231 -34.69 -3.14 4.41
CA PRO A 231 -33.33 -2.72 4.73
C PRO A 231 -32.93 -1.54 3.85
N VAL A 232 -31.97 -0.76 4.33
CA VAL A 232 -31.43 0.41 3.64
C VAL A 232 -29.97 0.17 3.27
N ILE A 233 -29.62 0.38 2.01
CA ILE A 233 -28.23 0.42 1.57
C ILE A 233 -27.86 1.90 1.36
N THR A 234 -27.03 2.44 2.24
CA THR A 234 -26.40 3.75 2.02
C THR A 234 -25.32 3.60 0.97
N VAL A 235 -25.39 4.42 -0.06
CA VAL A 235 -24.48 4.38 -1.20
C VAL A 235 -23.78 5.72 -1.39
N THR A 236 -22.49 5.66 -1.73
CA THR A 236 -21.68 6.85 -2.00
C THR A 236 -20.83 6.61 -3.26
N GLY A 237 -20.74 7.61 -4.13
CA GLY A 237 -19.91 7.51 -5.32
C GLY A 237 -18.43 7.52 -4.95
N HIS A 238 -17.65 6.68 -5.62
CA HIS A 238 -16.20 6.56 -5.40
C HIS A 238 -15.51 6.23 -6.72
N THR A 239 -14.22 6.53 -6.82
CA THR A 239 -13.36 6.01 -7.88
C THR A 239 -12.03 5.62 -7.25
N HIS A 240 -11.76 4.32 -7.13
CA HIS A 240 -10.43 3.90 -6.74
C HIS A 240 -9.47 4.10 -7.92
N ILE A 241 -8.28 4.60 -7.65
CA ILE A 241 -7.25 4.80 -8.66
C ILE A 241 -5.93 4.29 -8.09
N ASP A 242 -5.38 3.25 -8.73
CA ASP A 242 -4.07 2.75 -8.36
C ASP A 242 -3.00 3.75 -8.74
N VAL A 243 -2.15 4.12 -7.76
CA VAL A 243 -1.07 5.09 -7.97
C VAL A 243 -0.13 4.63 -9.07
N ALA A 244 0.19 3.33 -9.09
CA ALA A 244 0.79 2.62 -10.20
C ALA A 244 0.39 1.14 -10.12
N TRP A 245 0.18 0.50 -11.27
CA TRP A 245 -0.17 -0.93 -11.36
C TRP A 245 0.20 -1.49 -12.74
N LEU A 246 -0.77 -1.51 -13.66
CA LEU A 246 -0.57 -1.84 -15.08
C LEU A 246 -0.25 -0.62 -15.94
N TRP A 247 0.11 0.49 -15.28
CA TRP A 247 0.55 1.78 -15.81
C TRP A 247 1.46 2.44 -14.77
N ARG A 248 2.23 3.44 -15.19
CA ARG A 248 3.15 4.15 -14.31
C ARG A 248 2.44 5.31 -13.61
N VAL A 249 3.12 5.89 -12.61
CA VAL A 249 2.60 7.04 -11.85
C VAL A 249 2.23 8.21 -12.77
N ARG A 250 3.01 8.42 -13.84
CA ARG A 250 2.76 9.48 -14.84
C ARG A 250 1.37 9.39 -15.45
N GLU A 251 0.91 8.20 -15.82
CA GLU A 251 -0.42 8.01 -16.42
C GLU A 251 -1.52 8.24 -15.39
N THR A 252 -1.29 7.86 -14.13
CA THR A 252 -2.23 8.05 -13.02
C THR A 252 -2.54 9.52 -12.77
N ARG A 253 -1.55 10.41 -12.85
CA ARG A 253 -1.76 11.86 -12.72
C ARG A 253 -2.87 12.37 -13.66
N GLN A 254 -2.97 11.79 -14.85
CA GLN A 254 -4.02 12.14 -15.81
C GLN A 254 -5.32 11.36 -15.59
N LYS A 255 -5.23 10.11 -15.12
CA LYS A 255 -6.42 9.35 -14.70
C LYS A 255 -7.17 10.11 -13.61
N MET A 256 -6.43 10.75 -12.70
CA MET A 256 -6.99 11.61 -11.67
C MET A 256 -7.74 12.81 -12.27
N ALA A 257 -7.13 13.54 -13.19
CA ALA A 257 -7.77 14.67 -13.88
C ALA A 257 -9.06 14.28 -14.61
N ARG A 258 -9.04 13.16 -15.35
CA ARG A 258 -10.22 12.65 -16.06
C ARG A 258 -11.31 12.22 -15.10
N SER A 259 -10.97 11.48 -14.04
CA SER A 259 -11.95 10.98 -13.08
C SER A 259 -12.60 12.11 -12.29
N MET A 260 -11.81 13.09 -11.83
CA MET A 260 -12.35 14.25 -11.10
C MET A 260 -13.16 15.17 -12.00
N SER A 261 -12.72 15.45 -13.24
CA SER A 261 -13.53 16.23 -14.17
C SER A 261 -14.86 15.55 -14.51
N THR A 262 -14.89 14.22 -14.64
CA THR A 262 -16.12 13.45 -14.81
C THR A 262 -17.04 13.55 -13.59
N ALA A 263 -16.50 13.35 -12.37
CA ALA A 263 -17.29 13.50 -11.15
C ALA A 263 -17.90 14.91 -11.02
N LEU A 264 -17.11 15.95 -11.29
CA LEU A 264 -17.57 17.35 -11.28
C LEU A 264 -18.65 17.61 -12.34
N ALA A 265 -18.47 17.11 -13.57
CA ALA A 265 -19.46 17.25 -14.64
C ALA A 265 -20.80 16.55 -14.30
N LEU A 266 -20.74 15.43 -13.56
CA LEU A 266 -21.93 14.77 -13.05
C LEU A 266 -22.56 15.56 -11.90
N MET A 267 -21.79 16.17 -10.99
CA MET A 267 -22.33 17.03 -9.93
C MET A 267 -23.06 18.27 -10.48
N GLU A 268 -22.61 18.80 -11.62
CA GLU A 268 -23.30 19.89 -12.33
C GLU A 268 -24.67 19.43 -12.88
N GLN A 269 -24.78 18.16 -13.30
CA GLN A 269 -26.02 17.58 -13.86
C GLN A 269 -26.95 16.94 -12.79
N TYR A 270 -26.39 16.50 -11.67
CA TYR A 270 -27.06 15.77 -10.59
C TYR A 270 -26.76 16.43 -9.25
N PRO A 271 -27.55 17.43 -8.81
CA PRO A 271 -27.29 18.17 -7.56
C PRO A 271 -27.35 17.32 -6.29
N ASP A 272 -28.04 16.17 -6.35
CA ASP A 272 -28.18 15.14 -5.33
C ASP A 272 -27.00 14.16 -5.28
N TYR A 273 -26.08 14.20 -6.25
CA TYR A 273 -24.90 13.34 -6.27
C TYR A 273 -24.00 13.60 -5.04
N ARG A 274 -23.63 12.51 -4.35
CA ARG A 274 -22.65 12.46 -3.27
C ARG A 274 -21.48 11.57 -3.69
N PHE A 275 -20.28 12.12 -3.61
CA PHE A 275 -19.03 11.48 -3.99
C PHE A 275 -18.00 11.66 -2.88
N MET A 276 -17.14 10.66 -2.66
CA MET A 276 -16.00 10.77 -1.78
C MET A 276 -14.67 10.41 -2.48
N TYR A 277 -13.58 10.98 -1.98
CA TYR A 277 -12.21 10.62 -2.36
C TYR A 277 -11.26 10.70 -1.16
N ASN A 278 -10.17 9.92 -1.20
CA ASN A 278 -9.33 9.66 -0.02
C ASN A 278 -7.82 9.96 -0.18
N GLN A 279 -7.23 9.73 -1.35
CA GLN A 279 -5.76 9.73 -1.50
C GLN A 279 -5.17 11.13 -1.64
N GLY A 280 -4.39 11.58 -0.65
CA GLY A 280 -3.70 12.88 -0.65
C GLY A 280 -2.71 13.03 -1.81
N VAL A 281 -1.92 11.99 -2.10
CA VAL A 281 -0.90 12.03 -3.18
C VAL A 281 -1.50 12.37 -4.55
N LEU A 282 -2.68 11.84 -4.88
CA LEU A 282 -3.31 12.10 -6.18
C LEU A 282 -4.02 13.45 -6.21
N LEU A 283 -4.52 13.95 -5.08
CA LEU A 283 -5.03 15.31 -4.96
C LEU A 283 -3.90 16.35 -5.09
N ASP A 284 -2.73 16.08 -4.51
CA ASP A 284 -1.54 16.93 -4.63
C ASP A 284 -1.05 16.99 -6.09
N TYR A 285 -1.03 15.85 -6.77
CA TYR A 285 -0.73 15.81 -8.21
C TYR A 285 -1.77 16.53 -9.05
N LEU A 286 -3.06 16.46 -8.68
CA LEU A 286 -4.11 17.21 -9.36
C LEU A 286 -3.95 18.72 -9.19
N ALA A 287 -3.59 19.18 -7.99
CA ALA A 287 -3.31 20.59 -7.71
C ALA A 287 -2.13 21.12 -8.54
N GLN A 288 -1.08 20.32 -8.69
CA GLN A 288 0.11 20.67 -9.48
C GLN A 288 -0.16 20.69 -10.98
N ASP A 289 -0.82 19.66 -11.51
CA ASP A 289 -0.97 19.47 -12.96
C ASP A 289 -2.22 20.15 -13.55
N TYR A 290 -3.28 20.24 -12.76
CA TYR A 290 -4.61 20.68 -13.21
C TYR A 290 -5.29 21.58 -12.16
N PRO A 291 -4.71 22.76 -11.85
CA PRO A 291 -5.25 23.67 -10.82
C PRO A 291 -6.72 24.06 -11.07
N GLU A 292 -7.15 24.20 -12.34
CA GLU A 292 -8.56 24.46 -12.70
C GLU A 292 -9.52 23.36 -12.18
N ILE A 293 -9.12 22.09 -12.24
CA ILE A 293 -9.95 20.98 -11.74
C ILE A 293 -9.92 20.99 -10.21
N PHE A 294 -8.74 21.22 -9.64
CA PHE A 294 -8.54 21.22 -8.20
C PHE A 294 -9.36 22.32 -7.49
N GLU A 295 -9.37 23.54 -8.03
CA GLU A 295 -10.22 24.64 -7.53
C GLU A 295 -11.70 24.24 -7.52
N ARG A 296 -12.18 23.60 -8.60
CA ARG A 296 -13.57 23.10 -8.67
C ARG A 296 -13.84 21.99 -7.65
N VAL A 297 -12.85 21.13 -7.34
CA VAL A 297 -12.98 20.15 -6.27
C VAL A 297 -13.15 20.87 -4.93
N GLN A 298 -12.31 21.86 -4.62
CA GLN A 298 -12.43 22.66 -3.40
C GLN A 298 -13.81 23.32 -3.29
N GLU A 299 -14.32 23.91 -4.36
CA GLU A 299 -15.67 24.48 -4.41
C GLU A 299 -16.77 23.43 -4.07
N GLN A 300 -16.65 22.20 -4.58
CA GLN A 300 -17.62 21.13 -4.28
C GLN A 300 -17.47 20.55 -2.86
N VAL A 301 -16.26 20.60 -2.29
CA VAL A 301 -16.00 20.25 -0.88
C VAL A 301 -16.67 21.29 0.02
N GLU A 302 -16.45 22.58 -0.22
CA GLU A 302 -17.10 23.68 0.50
C GLU A 302 -18.64 23.63 0.37
N ALA A 303 -19.15 23.25 -0.81
CA ALA A 303 -20.58 23.06 -1.05
C ALA A 303 -21.15 21.77 -0.42
N GLY A 304 -20.32 20.92 0.19
CA GLY A 304 -20.74 19.67 0.84
C GLY A 304 -21.20 18.57 -0.10
N LYS A 305 -20.85 18.63 -1.40
CA LYS A 305 -21.20 17.59 -2.40
C LYS A 305 -20.06 16.61 -2.65
N PHE A 306 -18.83 17.01 -2.36
CA PHE A 306 -17.63 16.20 -2.44
C PHE A 306 -17.09 16.00 -1.01
N GLU A 307 -16.97 14.75 -0.57
CA GLU A 307 -16.40 14.40 0.73
C GLU A 307 -14.93 14.02 0.59
N ILE A 308 -14.08 14.55 1.47
CA ILE A 308 -12.70 14.10 1.66
C ILE A 308 -12.68 13.20 2.89
N GLU A 309 -12.40 11.92 2.71
CA GLU A 309 -12.35 10.95 3.81
C GLU A 309 -11.30 9.87 3.55
N GLY A 310 -10.44 9.61 4.53
CA GLY A 310 -9.28 8.73 4.41
C GLY A 310 -8.04 9.35 5.06
N ALA A 311 -7.58 8.77 6.16
CA ALA A 311 -6.52 9.36 6.99
C ALA A 311 -5.08 9.12 6.51
N LEU A 312 -4.89 8.42 5.38
CA LEU A 312 -3.57 8.02 4.89
C LEU A 312 -3.19 8.84 3.65
N TRP A 313 -1.90 9.15 3.52
CA TRP A 313 -1.36 9.90 2.37
C TRP A 313 -1.66 9.23 1.02
N LEU A 314 -1.55 7.91 0.98
CA LEU A 314 -2.02 7.03 -0.08
C LEU A 314 -2.51 5.72 0.56
N GLU A 315 -2.84 4.70 -0.23
CA GLU A 315 -3.21 3.38 0.28
C GLU A 315 -1.99 2.44 0.28
N PRO A 316 -1.19 2.38 1.37
CA PRO A 316 0.04 1.60 1.38
C PRO A 316 -0.23 0.10 1.55
N ASP A 317 0.80 -0.70 1.30
CA ASP A 317 0.85 -2.06 1.84
C ASP A 317 0.90 -2.01 3.38
N ALA A 318 0.13 -2.89 4.04
CA ALA A 318 -0.01 -2.89 5.50
C ALA A 318 0.81 -3.99 6.20
N ASN A 319 1.62 -4.76 5.47
CA ASN A 319 2.42 -5.85 6.01
C ASN A 319 3.92 -5.54 5.99
N ILE A 320 4.45 -5.01 4.89
CA ILE A 320 5.88 -4.76 4.64
C ILE A 320 6.31 -3.40 5.20
N THR A 321 5.47 -2.37 5.02
CA THR A 321 5.68 -1.00 5.52
C THR A 321 6.00 -0.98 7.02
N SER A 322 7.11 -0.36 7.43
CA SER A 322 7.48 -0.27 8.85
C SER A 322 6.46 0.52 9.69
N GLY A 323 6.52 0.36 11.01
CA GLY A 323 5.66 1.10 11.93
C GLY A 323 5.80 2.62 11.80
N GLU A 324 7.04 3.11 11.69
CA GLU A 324 7.28 4.55 11.53
C GLU A 324 6.80 5.05 10.16
N SER A 325 7.05 4.34 9.07
CA SER A 325 6.52 4.71 7.74
C SER A 325 4.99 4.76 7.73
N PHE A 326 4.32 3.82 8.40
CA PHE A 326 2.86 3.85 8.53
C PHE A 326 2.39 5.06 9.37
N ALA A 327 3.13 5.42 10.43
CA ALA A 327 2.88 6.65 11.17
C ALA A 327 3.07 7.91 10.29
N ARG A 328 4.05 7.91 9.37
CA ARG A 328 4.25 8.99 8.39
C ARG A 328 3.13 9.07 7.35
N HIS A 329 2.59 7.94 6.88
CA HIS A 329 1.40 7.94 6.03
C HIS A 329 0.21 8.64 6.71
N ILE A 330 0.03 8.41 8.02
CA ILE A 330 -1.05 9.02 8.80
C ILE A 330 -0.78 10.51 9.01
N LEU A 331 0.40 10.87 9.53
CA LEU A 331 0.80 12.27 9.77
C LEU A 331 0.66 13.11 8.51
N HIS A 332 1.25 12.66 7.40
CA HIS A 332 1.24 13.38 6.13
C HIS A 332 -0.17 13.44 5.53
N GLY A 333 -0.93 12.33 5.57
CA GLY A 333 -2.29 12.28 5.05
C GLY A 333 -3.25 13.21 5.78
N VAL A 334 -3.26 13.16 7.11
CA VAL A 334 -4.10 14.03 7.95
C VAL A 334 -3.70 15.49 7.78
N ALA A 335 -2.41 15.81 7.87
CA ALA A 335 -1.93 17.19 7.70
C ALA A 335 -2.32 17.76 6.33
N TYR A 336 -2.11 16.99 5.25
CA TYR A 336 -2.49 17.43 3.91
C TYR A 336 -3.98 17.77 3.80
N HIS A 337 -4.87 16.90 4.31
CA HIS A 337 -6.32 17.13 4.22
C HIS A 337 -6.79 18.31 5.08
N GLU A 338 -6.17 18.51 6.25
CA GLU A 338 -6.47 19.67 7.10
C GLU A 338 -5.97 20.98 6.48
N ASP A 339 -4.73 21.01 6.00
CA ASP A 339 -4.13 22.20 5.40
C ASP A 339 -4.80 22.60 4.08
N THR A 340 -5.26 21.60 3.32
CA THR A 340 -5.79 21.80 1.96
C THR A 340 -7.30 22.02 1.93
N PHE A 341 -8.05 21.30 2.77
CA PHE A 341 -9.51 21.27 2.74
C PHE A 341 -10.17 21.64 4.08
N GLY A 342 -9.40 21.81 5.15
CA GLY A 342 -9.94 22.06 6.50
C GLY A 342 -10.70 20.85 7.07
N VAL A 343 -10.39 19.64 6.60
CA VAL A 343 -11.07 18.40 7.00
C VAL A 343 -10.11 17.47 7.73
N THR A 344 -10.48 17.06 8.95
CA THR A 344 -9.78 15.98 9.67
C THR A 344 -10.45 14.64 9.32
N PRO A 345 -9.78 13.75 8.55
CA PRO A 345 -10.28 12.41 8.23
C PRO A 345 -10.32 11.52 9.49
N ARG A 346 -11.26 10.56 9.53
CA ARG A 346 -11.47 9.67 10.69
C ARG A 346 -11.62 8.20 10.33
N VAL A 347 -11.41 7.85 9.05
CA VAL A 347 -11.54 6.50 8.51
C VAL A 347 -10.22 6.05 7.91
N PHE A 348 -9.83 4.81 8.21
CA PHE A 348 -8.86 4.06 7.40
C PHE A 348 -9.62 3.33 6.29
N TRP A 349 -9.54 3.89 5.09
CA TRP A 349 -10.08 3.30 3.87
C TRP A 349 -8.97 2.57 3.13
N LEU A 350 -8.97 1.24 3.22
CA LEU A 350 -7.99 0.36 2.57
C LEU A 350 -8.70 -0.80 1.86
N PRO A 351 -9.50 -0.51 0.82
CA PRO A 351 -10.27 -1.52 0.12
C PRO A 351 -9.38 -2.59 -0.53
N ASP A 352 -8.23 -2.23 -1.12
CA ASP A 352 -7.47 -3.16 -1.96
C ASP A 352 -6.14 -3.67 -1.39
N THR A 353 -5.71 -3.20 -0.20
CA THR A 353 -4.48 -3.66 0.46
C THR A 353 -4.49 -5.16 0.83
N PHE A 354 -3.35 -5.84 0.65
CA PHE A 354 -3.23 -7.30 0.75
C PHE A 354 -3.02 -7.82 2.19
N GLY A 355 -4.06 -7.73 3.02
CA GLY A 355 -4.04 -8.17 4.43
C GLY A 355 -3.59 -7.06 5.39
N TYR A 356 -3.82 -7.24 6.69
CA TYR A 356 -3.66 -6.15 7.67
C TYR A 356 -3.00 -6.58 8.97
N SER A 357 -1.95 -5.82 9.33
CA SER A 357 -1.19 -5.99 10.57
C SER A 357 -2.02 -5.79 11.83
N ALA A 358 -1.72 -6.60 12.86
CA ALA A 358 -2.35 -6.54 14.16
C ALA A 358 -2.00 -5.27 14.98
N ALA A 359 -1.09 -4.43 14.49
CA ALA A 359 -0.70 -3.18 15.12
C ALA A 359 -1.57 -1.97 14.70
N LEU A 360 -2.32 -2.08 13.59
CA LEU A 360 -3.10 -0.96 13.06
C LEU A 360 -4.13 -0.40 14.06
N PRO A 361 -4.86 -1.20 14.87
CA PRO A 361 -5.84 -0.66 15.83
C PRO A 361 -5.25 0.35 16.82
N GLN A 362 -4.01 0.13 17.28
CA GLN A 362 -3.34 1.07 18.18
C GLN A 362 -2.97 2.36 17.46
N MET A 363 -2.37 2.26 16.27
CA MET A 363 -2.00 3.44 15.47
C MET A 363 -3.22 4.27 15.08
N MET A 364 -4.33 3.62 14.75
CA MET A 364 -5.62 4.29 14.51
C MET A 364 -6.09 5.06 15.74
N LYS A 365 -6.06 4.43 16.93
CA LYS A 365 -6.45 5.09 18.18
C LYS A 365 -5.55 6.27 18.53
N LEU A 366 -4.25 6.12 18.34
CA LEU A 366 -3.28 7.21 18.55
C LEU A 366 -3.40 8.32 17.49
N ALA A 367 -4.18 8.13 16.42
CA ALA A 367 -4.41 9.12 15.38
C ALA A 367 -5.87 9.58 15.30
N ASP A 368 -6.68 9.31 16.34
CA ASP A 368 -8.10 9.67 16.42
C ASP A 368 -8.96 9.13 15.25
N VAL A 369 -8.52 8.02 14.65
CA VAL A 369 -9.25 7.27 13.63
C VAL A 369 -10.10 6.20 14.29
N ASP A 370 -11.41 6.27 14.06
CA ASP A 370 -12.38 5.39 14.73
C ASP A 370 -12.77 4.14 13.93
N MET A 371 -12.59 4.19 12.61
CA MET A 371 -13.22 3.24 11.71
C MET A 371 -12.22 2.67 10.70
N PHE A 372 -12.16 1.34 10.61
CA PHE A 372 -11.44 0.62 9.58
C PHE A 372 -12.42 0.04 8.55
N VAL A 373 -12.17 0.25 7.26
CA VAL A 373 -13.04 -0.20 6.18
C VAL A 373 -12.24 -0.89 5.08
N THR A 374 -12.68 -2.09 4.71
CA THR A 374 -12.09 -2.86 3.61
C THR A 374 -13.15 -3.76 2.96
N HIS A 375 -12.81 -4.35 1.82
CA HIS A 375 -13.48 -5.55 1.32
C HIS A 375 -12.51 -6.70 1.03
N LYS A 376 -11.18 -6.46 0.98
CA LYS A 376 -10.18 -7.44 0.51
C LYS A 376 -10.24 -8.76 1.25
N MET A 377 -10.61 -8.75 2.52
CA MET A 377 -10.80 -9.98 3.32
C MET A 377 -11.88 -10.93 2.77
N SER A 378 -12.69 -10.52 1.81
CA SER A 378 -13.60 -11.40 1.10
C SER A 378 -12.92 -12.25 0.01
N TRP A 379 -11.67 -11.95 -0.33
CA TRP A 379 -10.88 -12.64 -1.36
C TRP A 379 -10.10 -13.84 -0.80
N ASN A 380 -10.22 -14.13 0.49
CA ASN A 380 -9.70 -15.38 1.05
C ASN A 380 -10.10 -16.58 0.17
N ASP A 381 -9.12 -17.40 -0.21
CA ASP A 381 -9.35 -18.58 -1.05
C ASP A 381 -10.17 -19.67 -0.34
N THR A 382 -10.04 -19.76 0.99
CA THR A 382 -10.53 -20.88 1.79
C THR A 382 -11.59 -20.43 2.79
N ASN A 383 -11.25 -19.52 3.71
CA ASN A 383 -12.12 -19.18 4.84
C ASN A 383 -12.82 -17.83 4.65
N ARG A 384 -14.15 -17.87 4.74
CA ARG A 384 -14.95 -16.65 4.87
C ARG A 384 -14.75 -16.03 6.26
N MET A 385 -14.44 -14.73 6.32
CA MET A 385 -14.48 -13.98 7.57
C MET A 385 -15.86 -14.08 8.25
N PRO A 386 -15.92 -14.37 9.56
CA PRO A 386 -17.17 -14.71 10.22
C PRO A 386 -18.15 -13.55 10.36
N ASN A 387 -17.64 -12.31 10.41
CA ASN A 387 -18.42 -11.10 10.67
C ASN A 387 -18.01 -9.96 9.74
N GLU A 388 -18.94 -9.06 9.44
CA GLU A 388 -18.72 -7.89 8.60
C GLU A 388 -18.79 -6.56 9.36
N THR A 389 -19.30 -6.57 10.60
CA THR A 389 -19.27 -5.43 11.51
C THR A 389 -18.87 -5.93 12.89
N PHE A 390 -17.72 -5.46 13.38
CA PHE A 390 -17.08 -6.00 14.57
C PHE A 390 -16.11 -5.00 15.20
N HIS A 391 -15.67 -5.31 16.42
CA HIS A 391 -14.57 -4.63 17.10
C HIS A 391 -13.25 -5.29 16.71
N TRP A 392 -12.30 -4.54 16.17
CA TRP A 392 -10.96 -5.03 15.87
C TRP A 392 -9.98 -4.64 16.96
N GLN A 393 -9.45 -5.63 17.66
CA GLN A 393 -8.49 -5.45 18.75
C GLN A 393 -7.07 -5.76 18.29
N GLY A 394 -6.16 -4.82 18.51
CA GLY A 394 -4.74 -4.97 18.22
C GLY A 394 -3.98 -5.76 19.30
N ILE A 395 -2.68 -5.94 19.09
CA ILE A 395 -1.80 -6.70 20.00
C ILE A 395 -1.63 -6.06 21.39
N ASP A 396 -1.79 -4.76 21.50
CA ASP A 396 -1.71 -3.98 22.76
C ASP A 396 -3.05 -3.94 23.52
N GLY A 397 -4.13 -4.42 22.90
CA GLY A 397 -5.50 -4.34 23.43
C GLY A 397 -6.31 -3.14 22.95
N SER A 398 -5.72 -2.20 22.20
CA SER A 398 -6.48 -1.12 21.57
C SER A 398 -7.53 -1.67 20.62
N THR A 399 -8.74 -1.09 20.67
CA THR A 399 -9.89 -1.59 19.91
C THR A 399 -10.52 -0.50 19.06
N VAL A 400 -10.71 -0.75 17.77
CA VAL A 400 -11.41 0.13 16.81
C VAL A 400 -12.64 -0.57 16.20
N ALA A 401 -13.52 0.17 15.54
CA ALA A 401 -14.59 -0.45 14.77
C ALA A 401 -14.08 -0.85 13.38
N ALA A 402 -14.54 -1.99 12.87
CA ALA A 402 -14.21 -2.49 11.55
C ALA A 402 -15.48 -2.84 10.76
N TYR A 403 -15.47 -2.53 9.47
CA TYR A 403 -16.57 -2.84 8.54
C TYR A 403 -16.05 -3.45 7.24
N PHE A 404 -16.54 -4.65 6.91
CA PHE A 404 -16.27 -5.31 5.65
C PHE A 404 -17.42 -5.11 4.67
N MET A 405 -17.12 -4.54 3.51
CA MET A 405 -18.12 -4.33 2.47
C MET A 405 -18.59 -5.67 1.89
N THR A 406 -19.91 -5.82 1.76
CA THR A 406 -20.59 -7.06 1.35
C THR A 406 -21.06 -7.04 -0.10
N THR A 407 -20.60 -6.07 -0.88
CA THR A 407 -21.08 -5.78 -2.21
C THR A 407 -20.75 -6.86 -3.23
N GLN A 408 -21.78 -7.49 -3.80
CA GLN A 408 -21.65 -8.46 -4.90
C GLN A 408 -22.97 -8.53 -5.71
N PRO A 409 -22.98 -9.08 -6.93
CA PRO A 409 -24.22 -9.34 -7.66
C PRO A 409 -25.13 -10.34 -6.92
N TYR A 410 -26.45 -10.19 -7.02
CA TYR A 410 -27.42 -11.08 -6.34
C TYR A 410 -27.30 -12.55 -6.76
N THR A 411 -26.87 -12.78 -8.00
CA THR A 411 -26.65 -14.13 -8.57
C THR A 411 -25.37 -14.80 -8.09
N ALA A 412 -24.50 -14.07 -7.38
CA ALA A 412 -23.27 -14.65 -6.83
C ALA A 412 -23.60 -15.74 -5.79
N THR A 413 -22.80 -16.81 -5.84
CA THR A 413 -22.88 -17.98 -4.96
C THR A 413 -21.71 -18.05 -3.97
N GLY A 414 -20.59 -17.40 -4.28
CA GLY A 414 -19.44 -17.27 -3.40
C GLY A 414 -19.59 -16.17 -2.35
N PHE A 415 -18.49 -15.88 -1.65
CA PHE A 415 -18.44 -14.83 -0.64
C PHE A 415 -17.54 -13.64 -1.02
N GLY A 416 -16.93 -13.65 -2.21
CA GLY A 416 -16.14 -12.55 -2.74
C GLY A 416 -16.97 -11.30 -3.03
N THR A 417 -16.39 -10.13 -2.81
CA THR A 417 -17.06 -8.83 -2.93
C THR A 417 -16.22 -7.85 -3.74
N THR A 418 -16.80 -6.70 -4.08
CA THR A 418 -16.16 -5.63 -4.85
C THR A 418 -16.51 -4.25 -4.31
N TYR A 419 -15.60 -3.28 -4.43
CA TYR A 419 -15.85 -1.85 -4.21
C TYR A 419 -16.09 -1.07 -5.52
N ASN A 420 -16.02 -1.74 -6.67
CA ASN A 420 -16.21 -1.13 -7.99
C ASN A 420 -17.57 -1.51 -8.59
N ALA A 421 -18.63 -1.35 -7.80
CA ALA A 421 -19.96 -1.77 -8.21
C ALA A 421 -20.55 -0.84 -9.28
N ASP A 422 -21.05 -1.43 -10.36
CA ASP A 422 -21.98 -0.78 -11.28
C ASP A 422 -23.39 -0.84 -10.68
N ILE A 423 -23.79 0.24 -10.00
CA ILE A 423 -24.97 0.21 -9.13
C ILE A 423 -26.26 -0.07 -9.90
N LYS A 424 -26.74 -1.29 -9.71
CA LYS A 424 -27.95 -1.88 -10.28
C LYS A 424 -28.68 -2.66 -9.18
N PRO A 425 -29.97 -2.99 -9.36
CA PRO A 425 -30.71 -3.78 -8.38
C PRO A 425 -29.99 -5.07 -7.94
N THR A 426 -29.26 -5.73 -8.84
CA THR A 426 -28.49 -6.93 -8.52
C THR A 426 -27.43 -6.70 -7.44
N PHE A 427 -26.72 -5.58 -7.46
CA PHE A 427 -25.70 -5.29 -6.45
C PHE A 427 -26.34 -4.90 -5.12
N VAL A 428 -27.41 -4.11 -5.14
CA VAL A 428 -28.12 -3.67 -3.93
C VAL A 428 -28.75 -4.84 -3.19
N MET A 429 -29.48 -5.70 -3.91
CA MET A 429 -30.05 -6.93 -3.35
C MET A 429 -28.94 -7.92 -2.96
N GLY A 430 -27.85 -7.98 -3.72
CA GLY A 430 -26.70 -8.85 -3.45
C GLY A 430 -25.92 -8.45 -2.20
N THR A 431 -25.72 -7.15 -1.95
CA THR A 431 -25.14 -6.61 -0.70
C THR A 431 -25.94 -7.07 0.50
N TRP A 432 -27.27 -6.89 0.47
CA TRP A 432 -28.13 -7.36 1.55
C TRP A 432 -28.05 -8.89 1.72
N LYS A 433 -28.17 -9.66 0.62
CA LYS A 433 -28.07 -11.13 0.62
C LYS A 433 -26.74 -11.63 1.20
N ARG A 434 -25.63 -10.95 0.89
CA ARG A 434 -24.26 -11.35 1.30
C ARG A 434 -23.98 -11.09 2.76
N HIS A 435 -24.60 -10.08 3.36
CA HIS A 435 -24.42 -9.74 4.76
C HIS A 435 -24.92 -10.86 5.67
N ALA A 436 -24.07 -11.41 6.54
CA ALA A 436 -24.48 -12.45 7.48
C ALA A 436 -25.25 -11.88 8.68
N GLN A 437 -24.89 -10.68 9.14
CA GLN A 437 -25.41 -10.10 10.38
C GLN A 437 -26.72 -9.32 10.17
N GLN A 438 -27.62 -9.78 9.29
CA GLN A 438 -28.90 -9.10 8.96
C GLN A 438 -29.81 -8.86 10.17
N ALA A 439 -29.73 -9.70 11.20
CA ALA A 439 -30.47 -9.52 12.45
C ALA A 439 -29.92 -8.37 13.31
N LEU A 440 -28.63 -8.04 13.16
CA LEU A 440 -27.92 -7.02 13.93
C LEU A 440 -28.16 -5.62 13.37
N ASN A 441 -28.13 -5.47 12.05
CA ASN A 441 -28.29 -4.18 11.40
C ASN A 441 -29.09 -4.29 10.09
N LYS A 442 -29.98 -3.32 9.87
CA LYS A 442 -30.78 -3.18 8.64
C LYS A 442 -30.27 -2.07 7.72
N GLU A 443 -29.20 -1.39 8.09
CA GLU A 443 -28.55 -0.34 7.31
C GLU A 443 -27.12 -0.77 6.95
N LEU A 444 -26.80 -0.87 5.66
CA LEU A 444 -25.47 -1.24 5.17
C LEU A 444 -24.86 -0.11 4.35
N PHE A 445 -23.55 -0.14 4.17
CA PHE A 445 -22.79 0.78 3.33
C PHE A 445 -22.19 0.08 2.11
N MET A 446 -22.20 0.80 0.99
CA MET A 446 -21.67 0.39 -0.30
C MET A 446 -21.08 1.61 -1.01
N VAL A 447 -19.95 1.43 -1.68
CA VAL A 447 -19.47 2.38 -2.68
C VAL A 447 -19.77 1.88 -4.09
N TYR A 448 -19.89 2.81 -5.03
CA TYR A 448 -20.16 2.52 -6.44
C TYR A 448 -19.33 3.41 -7.37
N GLY A 449 -19.09 2.92 -8.58
CA GLY A 449 -18.25 3.57 -9.59
C GLY A 449 -17.26 2.59 -10.19
N HIS A 450 -16.76 2.90 -11.39
CA HIS A 450 -15.66 2.17 -11.99
C HIS A 450 -14.34 2.65 -11.37
N GLY A 451 -13.50 1.72 -10.90
CA GLY A 451 -12.22 2.03 -10.25
C GLY A 451 -11.06 1.18 -10.77
N ASP A 452 -10.04 1.01 -9.93
CA ASP A 452 -8.70 0.46 -10.18
C ASP A 452 -7.89 1.32 -11.15
N GLY A 453 -8.48 1.73 -12.28
CA GLY A 453 -7.85 2.63 -13.25
C GLY A 453 -8.50 3.99 -13.42
N GLY A 454 -9.40 4.39 -12.52
CA GLY A 454 -10.23 5.59 -12.65
C GLY A 454 -11.53 5.37 -13.45
N GLY A 455 -12.17 6.48 -13.82
CA GLY A 455 -13.45 6.53 -14.55
C GLY A 455 -14.61 6.97 -13.65
N GLY A 456 -14.78 6.31 -12.50
CA GLY A 456 -15.75 6.67 -11.48
C GLY A 456 -17.22 6.38 -11.83
N PRO A 457 -18.17 7.01 -11.12
CA PRO A 457 -19.60 6.83 -11.34
C PRO A 457 -20.11 7.33 -12.68
N THR A 458 -21.17 6.70 -13.21
CA THR A 458 -21.78 7.06 -14.51
C THR A 458 -23.17 7.69 -14.36
N ARG A 459 -23.70 8.28 -15.44
CA ARG A 459 -25.09 8.76 -15.49
C ARG A 459 -26.11 7.66 -15.20
N GLU A 460 -25.91 6.47 -15.77
CA GLU A 460 -26.76 5.30 -15.56
C GLU A 460 -26.86 4.93 -14.07
N MET A 461 -25.72 4.96 -13.37
CA MET A 461 -25.66 4.68 -11.93
C MET A 461 -26.49 5.67 -11.11
N LEU A 462 -26.41 6.97 -11.41
CA LEU A 462 -27.19 8.01 -10.71
C LEU A 462 -28.69 7.89 -11.00
N GLU A 463 -29.07 7.57 -12.24
CA GLU A 463 -30.47 7.34 -12.60
C GLU A 463 -31.03 6.11 -11.86
N ASN A 464 -30.24 5.03 -11.73
CA ASN A 464 -30.59 3.82 -10.97
C ASN A 464 -30.79 4.13 -9.47
N ILE A 465 -29.88 4.90 -8.87
CA ILE A 465 -29.97 5.33 -7.47
C ILE A 465 -31.27 6.07 -7.21
N ARG A 466 -31.62 7.07 -8.02
CA ARG A 466 -32.85 7.84 -7.87
C ARG A 466 -34.11 6.96 -7.86
N ARG A 467 -34.15 5.87 -8.65
CA ARG A 467 -35.31 4.94 -8.67
C ARG A 467 -35.34 4.04 -7.46
N MET A 468 -34.18 3.53 -7.04
CA MET A 468 -34.10 2.67 -5.86
C MET A 468 -34.27 3.45 -4.54
N GLU A 469 -33.98 4.75 -4.53
CA GLU A 469 -34.27 5.66 -3.41
C GLU A 469 -35.77 5.95 -3.25
N LYS A 470 -36.52 6.09 -4.36
CA LYS A 470 -38.01 6.08 -4.32
C LYS A 470 -38.56 4.81 -3.67
N GLY A 471 -37.85 3.70 -3.82
CA GLY A 471 -38.19 2.39 -3.29
C GLY A 471 -38.95 1.51 -4.28
N ILE A 472 -38.52 0.27 -4.45
CA ILE A 472 -39.15 -0.73 -5.34
C ILE A 472 -39.54 -1.95 -4.51
N PRO A 473 -40.76 -2.52 -4.64
CA PRO A 473 -41.15 -3.72 -3.89
C PRO A 473 -40.18 -4.90 -4.13
N GLY A 474 -39.71 -5.52 -3.05
CA GLY A 474 -38.77 -6.65 -3.07
C GLY A 474 -37.29 -6.27 -3.19
N CYS A 475 -36.96 -4.98 -3.25
CA CYS A 475 -35.59 -4.47 -3.28
C CYS A 475 -35.32 -3.64 -2.00
N PRO A 476 -34.12 -3.76 -1.38
CA PRO A 476 -33.69 -2.81 -0.36
C PRO A 476 -33.82 -1.35 -0.85
N SER A 477 -34.18 -0.45 0.05
CA SER A 477 -34.19 0.98 -0.27
C SER A 477 -32.76 1.52 -0.29
N ILE A 478 -32.51 2.52 -1.13
CA ILE A 478 -31.23 3.21 -1.15
C ILE A 478 -31.33 4.53 -0.37
N ARG A 479 -30.22 4.93 0.23
CA ARG A 479 -29.97 6.32 0.65
C ARG A 479 -28.69 6.81 -0.01
N HIS A 480 -28.76 7.88 -0.82
CA HIS A 480 -27.55 8.48 -1.38
C HIS A 480 -26.97 9.48 -0.38
N GLU A 481 -25.85 9.11 0.25
CA GLU A 481 -25.24 9.90 1.32
C GLU A 481 -23.72 9.84 1.21
N HIS A 482 -23.04 10.65 2.01
CA HIS A 482 -21.60 10.57 2.23
C HIS A 482 -21.22 9.41 3.16
N MET A 483 -19.94 9.04 3.14
CA MET A 483 -19.38 7.93 3.92
C MET A 483 -19.43 8.22 5.43
N ARG A 484 -18.94 9.39 5.87
CA ARG A 484 -18.78 9.72 7.29
C ARG A 484 -20.10 9.65 8.06
N PRO A 485 -21.21 10.29 7.61
CA PRO A 485 -22.48 10.23 8.33
C PRO A 485 -23.02 8.81 8.56
N TYR A 486 -22.78 7.88 7.63
CA TYR A 486 -23.14 6.47 7.83
C TYR A 486 -22.32 5.84 8.96
N PHE A 487 -21.00 6.01 8.95
CA PHE A 487 -20.14 5.40 9.96
C PHE A 487 -20.31 6.03 11.33
N GLU A 488 -20.62 7.33 11.43
CA GLU A 488 -20.99 7.96 12.69
C GLU A 488 -22.25 7.31 13.30
N ARG A 489 -23.27 7.03 12.48
CA ARG A 489 -24.46 6.29 12.94
C ARG A 489 -24.11 4.86 13.34
N LEU A 490 -23.22 4.20 12.61
CA LEU A 490 -22.79 2.84 12.94
C LEU A 490 -22.03 2.80 14.27
N LEU A 491 -21.04 3.68 14.44
CA LEU A 491 -20.25 3.83 15.67
C LEU A 491 -21.16 4.11 16.87
N LYS A 492 -22.15 4.99 16.70
CA LYS A 492 -23.16 5.25 17.74
C LYS A 492 -23.95 3.98 18.11
N ARG A 493 -24.42 3.20 17.13
CA ARG A 493 -25.12 1.92 17.39
C ARG A 493 -24.23 0.92 18.12
N MET A 494 -22.97 0.81 17.71
CA MET A 494 -21.97 -0.05 18.36
C MET A 494 -21.73 0.37 19.81
N ALA A 495 -21.61 1.67 20.07
CA ALA A 495 -21.43 2.20 21.42
C ALA A 495 -22.67 2.01 22.33
N GLU A 496 -23.88 2.09 21.77
CA GLU A 496 -25.13 1.86 22.52
C GLU A 496 -25.33 0.37 22.89
N ARG A 497 -24.79 -0.56 22.08
CA ARG A 497 -24.94 -2.01 22.27
C ARG A 497 -23.64 -2.78 21.97
N PRO A 498 -22.56 -2.53 22.73
CA PRO A 498 -21.25 -3.11 22.40
C PRO A 498 -21.25 -4.65 22.47
N GLY A 499 -22.07 -5.25 23.33
CA GLY A 499 -22.20 -6.70 23.45
C GLY A 499 -22.84 -7.41 22.25
N ASP A 500 -23.47 -6.66 21.33
CA ASP A 500 -24.07 -7.22 20.12
C ASP A 500 -23.03 -7.42 18.99
N TYR A 501 -21.85 -6.81 19.10
CA TYR A 501 -20.79 -6.84 18.09
C TYR A 501 -19.61 -7.69 18.56
N PRO A 502 -19.15 -8.67 17.77
CA PRO A 502 -18.05 -9.54 18.15
C PRO A 502 -16.70 -8.80 18.10
N THR A 503 -15.68 -9.35 18.76
CA THR A 503 -14.31 -8.86 18.69
C THR A 503 -13.43 -9.82 17.89
N TRP A 504 -12.70 -9.30 16.90
CA TRP A 504 -11.59 -9.98 16.26
C TRP A 504 -10.27 -9.50 16.88
N VAL A 505 -9.45 -10.41 17.38
CA VAL A 505 -8.18 -10.09 18.05
C VAL A 505 -7.02 -10.48 17.16
N GLY A 506 -6.09 -9.55 16.94
CA GLY A 506 -4.87 -9.80 16.19
C GLY A 506 -4.99 -9.46 14.70
N GLU A 507 -4.20 -10.15 13.87
CA GLU A 507 -4.07 -9.84 12.44
C GLU A 507 -5.33 -10.20 11.65
N LEU A 508 -5.59 -9.43 10.58
CA LEU A 508 -6.53 -9.82 9.54
C LEU A 508 -5.71 -10.42 8.39
N TYR A 509 -5.37 -11.70 8.54
CA TYR A 509 -4.56 -12.43 7.57
C TYR A 509 -5.37 -12.71 6.30
N LEU A 510 -4.91 -12.15 5.17
CA LEU A 510 -5.49 -12.42 3.85
C LEU A 510 -5.00 -13.79 3.37
N GLU A 511 -5.94 -14.70 3.15
CA GLU A 511 -5.67 -16.04 2.63
C GLU A 511 -5.56 -16.01 1.10
N TYR A 512 -4.82 -15.05 0.56
CA TYR A 512 -4.63 -14.83 -0.86
C TYR A 512 -3.47 -13.86 -1.09
N HIS A 513 -2.94 -13.81 -2.32
CA HIS A 513 -1.83 -12.91 -2.70
C HIS A 513 -0.59 -13.07 -1.80
N ARG A 514 -0.20 -14.31 -1.46
CA ARG A 514 0.91 -14.56 -0.51
C ARG A 514 2.30 -14.31 -1.10
N GLY A 515 2.42 -14.32 -2.43
CA GLY A 515 3.65 -14.00 -3.17
C GLY A 515 4.11 -12.56 -3.06
N THR A 516 3.20 -11.65 -2.69
CA THR A 516 3.46 -10.20 -2.47
C THR A 516 4.57 -9.91 -1.46
N LEU A 517 4.79 -10.81 -0.50
CA LEU A 517 5.84 -10.69 0.51
C LEU A 517 7.25 -10.88 -0.07
N THR A 518 7.37 -11.48 -1.27
CA THR A 518 8.66 -11.89 -1.85
C THR A 518 8.91 -11.27 -3.23
N SER A 519 7.89 -11.17 -4.09
CA SER A 519 8.06 -10.73 -5.50
C SER A 519 8.76 -9.37 -5.63
N VAL A 520 9.69 -9.24 -6.57
CA VAL A 520 10.52 -8.04 -6.77
C VAL A 520 11.32 -7.72 -5.51
N ALA A 521 12.16 -8.67 -5.10
CA ALA A 521 12.91 -8.65 -3.84
C ALA A 521 13.78 -7.38 -3.67
N LYS A 522 14.33 -6.86 -4.78
CA LYS A 522 15.11 -5.61 -4.80
C LYS A 522 14.30 -4.41 -4.30
N ASN A 523 13.02 -4.32 -4.66
CA ASN A 523 12.16 -3.21 -4.25
C ASN A 523 11.95 -3.20 -2.73
N LYS A 524 11.67 -4.36 -2.13
CA LYS A 524 11.55 -4.50 -0.66
C LYS A 524 12.86 -4.19 0.07
N ARG A 525 13.99 -4.60 -0.50
CA ARG A 525 15.32 -4.28 0.04
C ARG A 525 15.58 -2.78 0.02
N ASN A 526 15.29 -2.11 -1.09
CA ASN A 526 15.45 -0.66 -1.20
C ASN A 526 14.53 0.08 -0.24
N ASN A 527 13.28 -0.36 -0.08
CA ASN A 527 12.37 0.18 0.94
C ASN A 527 12.99 0.10 2.34
N ARG A 528 13.43 -1.09 2.78
CA ARG A 528 14.01 -1.28 4.11
C ARG A 528 15.25 -0.40 4.32
N LEU A 529 16.13 -0.31 3.32
CA LEU A 529 17.33 0.53 3.39
C LEU A 529 16.98 2.04 3.43
N ALA A 530 15.94 2.46 2.73
CA ALA A 530 15.47 3.85 2.75
C ALA A 530 14.88 4.22 4.12
N GLU A 531 14.08 3.34 4.72
CA GLU A 531 13.56 3.53 6.09
C GLU A 531 14.70 3.65 7.12
N GLN A 532 15.72 2.79 7.01
CA GLN A 532 16.92 2.85 7.86
C GLN A 532 17.68 4.16 7.66
N ALA A 533 17.90 4.58 6.41
CA ALA A 533 18.60 5.81 6.09
C ALA A 533 17.89 7.04 6.66
N LEU A 534 16.56 7.11 6.56
CA LEU A 534 15.78 8.22 7.11
C LEU A 534 15.84 8.26 8.64
N ARG A 535 15.76 7.10 9.31
CA ARG A 535 15.96 7.03 10.77
C ARG A 535 17.35 7.55 11.18
N GLU A 536 18.41 7.14 10.49
CA GLU A 536 19.77 7.61 10.76
C GLU A 536 19.91 9.12 10.51
N LEU A 537 19.34 9.64 9.41
CA LEU A 537 19.40 11.06 9.05
C LEU A 537 18.66 11.95 10.04
N GLU A 538 17.47 11.55 10.49
CA GLU A 538 16.71 12.31 11.49
C GLU A 538 17.47 12.38 12.83
N VAL A 539 18.05 11.27 13.28
CA VAL A 539 18.91 11.26 14.49
C VAL A 539 20.12 12.16 14.31
N LEU A 540 20.84 12.06 13.18
CA LEU A 540 21.98 12.92 12.88
C LEU A 540 21.59 14.41 12.83
N ALA A 541 20.45 14.73 12.23
CA ALA A 541 19.95 16.09 12.12
C ALA A 541 19.60 16.68 13.49
N VAL A 542 18.92 15.90 14.35
CA VAL A 542 18.62 16.30 15.72
C VAL A 542 19.91 16.48 16.52
N LEU A 543 20.88 15.56 16.40
CA LEU A 543 22.18 15.69 17.08
C LEU A 543 22.93 16.95 16.66
N ALA A 544 23.02 17.21 15.35
CA ALA A 544 23.71 18.38 14.82
C ALA A 544 23.04 19.69 15.26
N GLN A 545 21.71 19.71 15.32
CA GLN A 545 20.96 20.85 15.80
C GLN A 545 21.15 21.09 17.30
N GLU A 546 20.90 20.08 18.13
CA GLU A 546 20.87 20.25 19.58
C GLU A 546 22.26 20.48 20.18
N GLN A 547 23.30 19.86 19.61
CA GLN A 547 24.66 19.97 20.18
C GLN A 547 25.48 21.10 19.54
N LEU A 548 25.27 21.40 18.26
CA LEU A 548 26.13 22.34 17.50
C LEU A 548 25.35 23.48 16.83
N GLY A 549 24.02 23.54 16.97
CA GLY A 549 23.19 24.60 16.37
C GLY A 549 23.06 24.52 14.84
N VAL A 550 23.35 23.37 14.23
CA VAL A 550 23.17 23.17 12.78
C VAL A 550 21.67 23.16 12.44
N PRO A 551 21.19 23.92 11.43
CA PRO A 551 19.78 23.91 11.07
C PRO A 551 19.26 22.51 10.70
N TYR A 552 18.08 22.15 11.19
CA TYR A 552 17.41 20.90 10.84
C TYR A 552 16.92 20.96 9.38
N PRO A 553 17.31 20.00 8.51
CA PRO A 553 16.99 20.00 7.08
C PRO A 553 15.57 19.47 6.81
N ALA A 554 14.56 20.18 7.33
CA ALA A 554 13.16 19.73 7.31
C ALA A 554 12.64 19.43 5.91
N GLU A 555 12.87 20.34 4.95
CA GLU A 555 12.39 20.23 3.56
C GLU A 555 13.02 19.02 2.87
N GLN A 556 14.33 18.84 2.96
CA GLN A 556 15.02 17.70 2.35
C GLN A 556 14.56 16.36 2.95
N LEU A 557 14.37 16.29 4.26
CA LEU A 557 13.86 15.08 4.91
C LEU A 557 12.42 14.79 4.49
N HIS A 558 11.58 15.82 4.37
CA HIS A 558 10.22 15.70 3.89
C HIS A 558 10.17 15.15 2.44
N ASP A 559 11.02 15.66 1.55
CA ASP A 559 11.12 15.17 0.17
C ASP A 559 11.56 13.70 0.10
N LEU A 560 12.52 13.29 0.93
CA LEU A 560 12.93 11.88 1.02
C LEU A 560 11.80 10.99 1.53
N TRP A 561 11.03 11.44 2.53
CA TRP A 561 9.86 10.71 2.99
C TRP A 561 8.80 10.59 1.89
N ARG A 562 8.57 11.61 1.06
CA ARG A 562 7.62 11.53 -0.06
C ARG A 562 8.00 10.41 -1.05
N ILE A 563 9.29 10.23 -1.32
CA ILE A 563 9.78 9.13 -2.18
C ILE A 563 9.46 7.77 -1.56
N VAL A 564 9.75 7.58 -0.26
CA VAL A 564 9.44 6.31 0.45
C VAL A 564 7.95 6.05 0.45
N LEU A 565 7.13 7.02 0.89
CA LEU A 565 5.69 6.85 1.00
C LEU A 565 5.05 6.55 -0.36
N LEU A 566 5.51 7.17 -1.46
CA LEU A 566 5.05 6.85 -2.81
C LEU A 566 5.28 5.38 -3.16
N ASN A 567 6.51 4.91 -2.96
CA ASN A 567 6.93 3.56 -3.32
C ASN A 567 6.38 2.46 -2.38
N GLN A 568 5.69 2.86 -1.30
CA GLN A 568 4.98 1.97 -0.37
C GLN A 568 3.52 1.68 -0.78
N PHE A 569 3.04 2.23 -1.90
CA PHE A 569 1.72 1.90 -2.44
C PHE A 569 1.53 0.38 -2.61
N HIS A 570 0.31 -0.10 -2.37
CA HIS A 570 0.00 -1.53 -2.28
C HIS A 570 0.21 -2.34 -3.57
N ASP A 571 0.44 -1.71 -4.74
CA ASP A 571 0.89 -2.43 -5.94
C ASP A 571 2.35 -2.19 -6.35
N ILE A 572 3.02 -1.23 -5.72
CA ILE A 572 4.45 -0.96 -5.94
C ILE A 572 5.26 -1.83 -5.00
N LEU A 573 5.11 -1.64 -3.68
CA LEU A 573 5.93 -2.33 -2.68
C LEU A 573 5.76 -3.85 -2.72
N PRO A 574 4.54 -4.40 -2.85
CA PRO A 574 4.30 -5.82 -3.06
C PRO A 574 4.89 -6.46 -4.33
N GLY A 575 5.37 -5.67 -5.30
CA GLY A 575 6.02 -6.22 -6.49
C GLY A 575 5.02 -6.68 -7.56
N THR A 576 3.86 -6.05 -7.63
CA THR A 576 2.69 -6.53 -8.39
C THR A 576 2.33 -5.64 -9.59
N SER A 577 3.33 -4.98 -10.16
CA SER A 577 3.17 -4.01 -11.24
C SER A 577 3.97 -4.39 -12.49
N ILE A 578 3.74 -3.70 -13.61
CA ILE A 578 4.56 -3.87 -14.83
C ILE A 578 6.00 -3.39 -14.61
N GLY A 579 6.96 -3.90 -15.39
CA GLY A 579 8.39 -3.55 -15.28
C GLY A 579 8.68 -2.04 -15.28
N GLY A 580 7.93 -1.25 -16.06
CA GLY A 580 8.09 0.21 -16.10
C GLY A 580 7.84 0.92 -14.76
N VAL A 581 7.02 0.33 -13.87
CA VAL A 581 6.82 0.84 -12.50
C VAL A 581 8.07 0.59 -11.66
N PHE A 582 8.75 -0.54 -11.84
CA PHE A 582 9.99 -0.81 -11.12
C PHE A 582 11.16 -0.01 -11.67
N ASP A 583 11.18 0.31 -12.97
CA ASP A 583 12.10 1.31 -13.53
C ASP A 583 11.90 2.69 -12.89
N ASP A 584 10.67 3.07 -12.52
CA ASP A 584 10.40 4.31 -11.78
C ASP A 584 10.93 4.22 -10.35
N SER A 585 10.55 3.16 -9.63
CA SER A 585 11.00 2.96 -8.25
C SER A 585 12.52 2.91 -8.15
N ASP A 586 13.22 2.30 -9.12
CA ASP A 586 14.67 2.23 -9.16
C ASP A 586 15.30 3.61 -9.29
N ARG A 587 14.71 4.52 -10.08
CA ARG A 587 15.18 5.91 -10.18
C ARG A 587 14.88 6.70 -8.92
N ASP A 588 13.70 6.51 -8.35
CA ASP A 588 13.28 7.14 -7.10
C ASP A 588 14.24 6.77 -5.94
N TYR A 589 14.53 5.48 -5.77
CA TYR A 589 15.48 5.03 -4.74
C TYR A 589 16.91 5.48 -5.04
N ALA A 590 17.35 5.49 -6.29
CA ALA A 590 18.67 6.01 -6.65
C ALA A 590 18.81 7.49 -6.24
N GLN A 591 17.80 8.31 -6.54
CA GLN A 591 17.74 9.70 -6.12
C GLN A 591 17.72 9.83 -4.58
N LEU A 592 16.91 9.02 -3.90
CA LEU A 592 16.84 9.02 -2.43
C LEU A 592 18.21 8.71 -1.82
N PHE A 593 18.88 7.64 -2.26
CA PHE A 593 20.17 7.26 -1.70
C PHE A 593 21.28 8.27 -2.00
N GLU A 594 21.27 8.91 -3.18
CA GLU A 594 22.21 9.99 -3.51
C GLU A 594 22.03 11.18 -2.55
N ILE A 595 20.80 11.67 -2.38
CA ILE A 595 20.49 12.80 -1.50
C ILE A 595 20.78 12.43 -0.04
N ALA A 596 20.40 11.22 0.38
CA ALA A 596 20.62 10.72 1.73
C ALA A 596 22.12 10.67 2.07
N GLU A 597 22.96 10.13 1.18
CA GLU A 597 24.40 10.08 1.44
C GLU A 597 25.06 11.47 1.45
N ARG A 598 24.62 12.39 0.59
CA ARG A 598 25.07 13.79 0.65
C ARG A 598 24.71 14.42 2.00
N LEU A 599 23.44 14.32 2.41
CA LEU A 599 22.95 14.91 3.65
C LEU A 599 23.63 14.28 4.88
N ARG A 600 23.83 12.96 4.86
CA ARG A 600 24.58 12.24 5.90
C ARG A 600 26.01 12.77 6.02
N GLY A 601 26.67 13.01 4.88
CA GLY A 601 28.00 13.60 4.82
C GLY A 601 28.06 15.03 5.37
N GLU A 602 27.05 15.85 5.08
CA GLU A 602 26.93 17.23 5.62
C GLU A 602 26.74 17.22 7.16
N LEU A 603 25.79 16.42 7.65
CA LEU A 603 25.47 16.32 9.08
C LEU A 603 26.64 15.71 9.88
N THR A 604 27.21 14.61 9.40
CA THR A 604 28.38 14.00 10.05
C THR A 604 29.62 14.88 9.92
N GLY A 605 29.73 15.61 8.80
CA GLY A 605 30.71 16.65 8.58
C GLY A 605 30.75 17.64 9.73
N ALA A 606 29.59 18.10 10.21
CA ALA A 606 29.50 18.97 11.38
C ALA A 606 29.83 18.25 12.70
N LEU A 607 29.38 16.99 12.87
CA LEU A 607 29.43 16.28 14.16
C LEU A 607 30.78 15.61 14.50
N ALA A 608 31.60 15.24 13.51
CA ALA A 608 32.75 14.36 13.72
C ALA A 608 33.97 15.01 14.39
N GLY A 609 34.02 16.35 14.54
CA GLY A 609 35.16 17.08 15.12
C GLY A 609 36.51 16.89 14.43
N ALA A 610 37.56 17.44 15.05
CA ALA A 610 38.94 17.37 14.57
C ALA A 610 39.51 15.94 14.76
N GLY A 611 39.24 15.06 13.80
CA GLY A 611 39.65 13.65 13.83
C GLY A 611 39.37 12.88 12.53
N GLY A 612 38.57 13.47 11.63
CA GLY A 612 38.36 12.98 10.27
C GLY A 612 37.21 11.97 10.12
N PHE A 613 36.75 11.33 11.21
CA PHE A 613 35.67 10.34 11.16
C PHE A 613 34.77 10.35 12.41
N GLY A 614 33.50 9.96 12.22
CA GLY A 614 32.49 9.76 13.25
C GLY A 614 31.80 8.40 13.14
N LEU A 615 31.44 7.82 14.28
CA LEU A 615 30.72 6.56 14.40
C LEU A 615 29.35 6.81 15.03
N LEU A 616 28.27 6.51 14.30
CA LEU A 616 26.89 6.72 14.75
C LEU A 616 26.31 5.51 15.50
N ASN A 617 25.70 5.79 16.65
CA ASN A 617 24.68 4.95 17.23
C ASN A 617 23.33 5.65 17.16
N ALA A 618 22.47 5.20 16.26
CA ALA A 618 21.11 5.73 16.13
C ALA A 618 20.10 5.09 17.11
N LEU A 619 20.53 4.11 17.90
CA LEU A 619 19.66 3.42 18.87
C LEU A 619 19.53 4.24 20.15
N GLY A 620 18.39 4.10 20.81
CA GLY A 620 18.12 4.68 22.13
C GLY A 620 18.88 4.03 23.28
N ARG A 621 19.78 3.08 23.02
CA ARG A 621 20.57 2.34 24.02
C ARG A 621 22.03 2.24 23.60
N SER A 622 22.91 2.05 24.58
CA SER A 622 24.30 1.70 24.29
C SER A 622 24.39 0.34 23.58
N ARG A 623 25.38 0.15 22.71
CA ARG A 623 25.55 -1.11 21.99
C ARG A 623 27.00 -1.45 21.69
N ASP A 624 27.23 -2.75 21.57
CA ASP A 624 28.40 -3.32 20.92
C ASP A 624 28.07 -3.63 19.46
N GLY A 625 29.09 -3.83 18.63
CA GLY A 625 28.90 -4.37 17.30
C GLY A 625 30.16 -4.41 16.45
N LEU A 626 30.12 -5.25 15.42
CA LEU A 626 31.14 -5.29 14.39
C LEU A 626 30.99 -4.06 13.48
N LEU A 627 31.95 -3.15 13.54
CA LEU A 627 32.04 -2.03 12.61
C LEU A 627 32.72 -2.50 11.32
N GLU A 628 32.05 -2.27 10.19
CA GLU A 628 32.56 -2.61 8.87
C GLU A 628 32.77 -1.38 8.00
N PHE A 629 33.90 -1.30 7.33
CA PHE A 629 34.28 -0.14 6.53
C PHE A 629 35.16 -0.53 5.35
N ASP A 630 35.35 0.39 4.40
CA ASP A 630 36.02 0.11 3.13
C ASP A 630 37.47 -0.33 3.34
N ALA A 631 37.93 -1.27 2.51
CA ALA A 631 39.25 -1.88 2.67
C ALA A 631 40.41 -0.90 2.41
N GLU A 632 40.14 0.23 1.78
CA GLU A 632 41.08 1.31 1.49
C GLU A 632 41.25 2.29 2.66
N ARG A 633 40.45 2.17 3.72
CA ARG A 633 40.58 3.02 4.92
C ARG A 633 41.73 2.54 5.81
N PRO A 634 42.31 3.42 6.66
CA PRO A 634 43.35 3.01 7.60
C PRO A 634 42.84 1.96 8.58
N SER A 635 43.69 0.98 8.88
CA SER A 635 43.35 -0.26 9.58
C SER A 635 43.32 -0.21 11.10
N SER A 636 43.78 0.89 11.69
CA SER A 636 43.74 1.14 13.14
C SER A 636 42.78 2.29 13.45
N LEU A 637 41.83 2.03 14.34
CA LEU A 637 40.83 2.99 14.81
C LEU A 637 41.04 3.29 16.29
N THR A 638 41.15 4.56 16.66
CA THR A 638 41.14 4.98 18.06
C THR A 638 39.79 5.58 18.42
N ILE A 639 39.07 4.91 19.33
CA ILE A 639 37.71 5.24 19.78
C ILE A 639 37.75 5.35 21.30
N GLY A 640 37.36 6.49 21.87
CA GLY A 640 37.36 6.69 23.33
C GLY A 640 38.73 6.48 24.00
N GLY A 641 39.83 6.71 23.27
CA GLY A 641 41.20 6.47 23.74
C GLY A 641 41.69 5.02 23.67
N GLN A 642 40.86 4.09 23.19
CA GLN A 642 41.26 2.71 22.91
C GLN A 642 41.60 2.55 21.43
N THR A 643 42.76 1.98 21.14
CA THR A 643 43.18 1.66 19.77
C THR A 643 42.78 0.22 19.43
N LEU A 644 42.00 0.08 18.36
CA LEU A 644 41.48 -1.18 17.85
C LEU A 644 42.07 -1.43 16.45
N VAL A 645 42.53 -2.65 16.20
CA VAL A 645 43.09 -3.06 14.92
C VAL A 645 42.08 -3.92 14.19
N SER A 646 41.80 -3.57 12.94
CA SER A 646 40.84 -4.29 12.09
C SER A 646 41.43 -5.55 11.45
N GLN A 647 40.56 -6.42 10.97
CA GLN A 647 40.89 -7.52 10.07
C GLN A 647 40.23 -7.32 8.70
N LEU A 648 40.71 -8.03 7.68
CA LEU A 648 39.97 -8.15 6.42
C LEU A 648 38.80 -9.13 6.56
N ILE A 649 37.72 -8.80 5.88
CA ILE A 649 36.52 -9.62 5.74
C ILE A 649 36.04 -9.61 4.29
N HIS A 650 35.30 -10.65 3.91
CA HIS A 650 34.78 -10.82 2.56
C HIS A 650 33.25 -10.79 2.54
N ARG A 651 32.70 -10.36 1.40
CA ARG A 651 31.27 -10.30 1.10
C ARG A 651 30.92 -11.25 -0.02
N ALA A 652 29.69 -11.75 -0.01
CA ALA A 652 29.24 -12.75 -1.00
C ALA A 652 29.28 -12.21 -2.44
N ASP A 653 29.16 -10.90 -2.60
CA ASP A 653 29.29 -10.19 -3.88
C ASP A 653 30.74 -9.97 -4.35
N GLY A 654 31.72 -10.51 -3.62
CA GLY A 654 33.14 -10.42 -3.94
C GLY A 654 33.83 -9.17 -3.40
N ARG A 655 33.14 -8.26 -2.72
CA ARG A 655 33.78 -7.12 -2.05
C ARG A 655 34.61 -7.59 -0.85
N THR A 656 35.73 -6.91 -0.63
CA THR A 656 36.53 -7.04 0.59
C THR A 656 36.34 -5.79 1.42
N ARG A 657 36.19 -5.95 2.74
CA ARG A 657 36.04 -4.85 3.70
C ARG A 657 36.99 -5.07 4.88
N GLN A 658 37.13 -4.06 5.72
CA GLN A 658 37.75 -4.20 7.03
C GLN A 658 36.67 -4.27 8.11
N ALA A 659 36.95 -5.01 9.19
CA ALA A 659 36.04 -5.14 10.32
C ALA A 659 36.77 -5.09 11.66
N VAL A 660 36.14 -4.47 12.65
CA VAL A 660 36.65 -4.40 14.04
C VAL A 660 35.50 -4.37 15.03
N LEU A 661 35.63 -5.08 16.15
CA LEU A 661 34.63 -5.08 17.21
C LEU A 661 34.71 -3.77 18.02
N VAL A 662 33.61 -3.01 18.04
CA VAL A 662 33.46 -1.81 18.86
C VAL A 662 32.56 -2.13 20.05
N LYS A 663 32.93 -1.67 21.24
CA LYS A 663 32.18 -1.88 22.47
C LYS A 663 31.70 -0.58 23.08
N ASP A 664 30.62 -0.67 23.85
CA ASP A 664 30.07 0.40 24.70
C ASP A 664 29.79 1.71 23.94
N LEU A 665 29.28 1.63 22.71
CA LEU A 665 28.95 2.81 21.93
C LEU A 665 27.71 3.51 22.53
N PRO A 666 27.78 4.78 22.97
CA PRO A 666 26.68 5.44 23.68
C PRO A 666 25.41 5.58 22.84
N ALA A 667 24.23 5.56 23.48
CA ALA A 667 22.95 5.79 22.82
C ALA A 667 22.88 7.13 22.08
N THR A 668 22.14 7.21 20.97
CA THR A 668 21.89 8.43 20.17
C THR A 668 23.09 9.37 20.13
N SER A 669 24.20 8.90 19.58
CA SER A 669 25.46 9.63 19.63
C SER A 669 26.28 9.46 18.36
N VAL A 670 27.17 10.44 18.12
CA VAL A 670 28.27 10.32 17.17
C VAL A 670 29.57 10.39 17.97
N VAL A 671 30.36 9.31 17.93
CA VAL A 671 31.67 9.25 18.59
C VAL A 671 32.78 9.51 17.58
N THR A 672 33.66 10.47 17.88
CA THR A 672 34.84 10.75 17.04
C THR A 672 35.79 9.55 16.99
N VAL A 673 36.24 9.22 15.79
CA VAL A 673 37.18 8.15 15.51
C VAL A 673 38.42 8.73 14.85
N GLN A 674 39.60 8.38 15.36
CA GLN A 674 40.87 8.69 14.72
C GLN A 674 41.38 7.45 13.98
N CYS A 675 41.72 7.61 12.70
CA CYS A 675 42.21 6.50 11.88
C CYS A 675 43.72 6.62 11.66
N ALA A 676 44.44 5.51 11.76
CA ALA A 676 45.87 5.39 11.47
C ALA A 676 46.17 4.09 10.73
N GLU A 677 47.28 4.04 10.01
CA GLU A 677 47.75 2.81 9.38
C GLU A 677 48.39 1.87 10.42
N ALA A 678 48.07 0.58 10.33
CA ALA A 678 48.67 -0.48 11.12
C ALA A 678 48.67 -1.81 10.35
N ASP A 679 49.40 -2.80 10.83
CA ASP A 679 49.26 -4.17 10.35
C ASP A 679 47.86 -4.69 10.74
N LEU A 680 47.22 -5.42 9.84
CA LEU A 680 45.91 -6.03 10.09
C LEU A 680 46.02 -7.06 11.23
N ALA A 681 44.93 -7.22 11.98
CA ALA A 681 44.86 -8.17 13.07
C ALA A 681 45.03 -9.61 12.55
N GLU A 682 46.08 -10.30 13.00
CA GLU A 682 46.38 -11.68 12.65
C GLU A 682 46.07 -12.66 13.81
N GLY A 683 45.94 -13.94 13.47
CA GLY A 683 45.61 -15.02 14.41
C GLY A 683 44.10 -15.28 14.48
N THR A 684 43.73 -16.43 15.04
CA THR A 684 42.34 -16.89 15.06
C THR A 684 41.54 -16.38 16.26
N GLY A 685 42.19 -15.78 17.27
CA GLY A 685 41.54 -15.50 18.55
C GLY A 685 40.93 -16.77 19.16
N GLY A 686 39.70 -16.66 19.69
CA GLY A 686 38.89 -17.78 20.17
C GLY A 686 38.13 -18.55 19.08
N LEU A 687 38.34 -18.22 17.80
CA LEU A 687 37.63 -18.80 16.67
C LEU A 687 38.36 -20.03 16.11
N GLY A 688 37.59 -21.05 15.70
CA GLY A 688 38.06 -22.20 14.95
C GLY A 688 37.36 -22.25 13.60
N VAL A 689 38.13 -22.43 12.52
CA VAL A 689 37.58 -22.51 11.16
C VAL A 689 38.29 -23.56 10.30
N SER A 690 37.50 -24.28 9.52
CA SER A 690 37.93 -25.12 8.40
C SER A 690 36.88 -25.07 7.30
N ALA A 691 37.09 -25.72 6.16
CA ALA A 691 36.14 -25.69 5.03
C ALA A 691 34.71 -26.15 5.39
N TYR A 692 34.52 -26.89 6.48
CA TYR A 692 33.22 -27.44 6.89
C TYR A 692 32.93 -27.31 8.39
N HIS A 693 33.63 -26.40 9.08
CA HIS A 693 33.46 -26.21 10.52
C HIS A 693 33.77 -24.77 10.93
N LEU A 694 32.91 -24.17 11.75
CA LEU A 694 33.08 -22.87 12.40
C LEU A 694 32.76 -23.02 13.88
N GLU A 695 33.58 -22.47 14.77
CA GLU A 695 33.25 -22.43 16.20
C GLU A 695 33.86 -21.24 16.92
N ASN A 696 33.23 -20.84 18.02
CA ASN A 696 33.78 -19.91 19.01
C ASN A 696 33.52 -20.46 20.43
N ALA A 697 33.60 -19.62 21.46
CA ALA A 697 33.32 -20.04 22.83
C ALA A 697 31.86 -20.48 23.09
N LEU A 698 30.91 -19.97 22.30
CA LEU A 698 29.46 -20.11 22.56
C LEU A 698 28.81 -21.17 21.70
N ILE A 699 29.14 -21.23 20.41
CA ILE A 699 28.51 -22.14 19.44
C ILE A 699 29.54 -22.84 18.53
N ALA A 700 29.12 -23.96 17.94
CA ALA A 700 29.86 -24.65 16.87
C ALA A 700 28.92 -25.08 15.74
N ALA A 701 29.28 -24.75 14.51
CA ALA A 701 28.56 -25.08 13.29
C ALA A 701 29.37 -26.06 12.44
N ARG A 702 28.73 -27.14 11.96
CA ARG A 702 29.36 -28.10 11.03
C ARG A 702 28.56 -28.26 9.76
N PHE A 703 29.25 -28.42 8.64
CA PHE A 703 28.67 -28.54 7.31
C PHE A 703 29.03 -29.90 6.69
N ASN A 704 28.20 -30.39 5.76
CA ASN A 704 28.51 -31.57 4.96
C ASN A 704 29.16 -31.19 3.62
N ASP A 705 29.46 -32.21 2.80
CA ASP A 705 30.05 -32.08 1.46
C ASP A 705 29.15 -31.39 0.41
N LYS A 706 27.89 -31.09 0.78
CA LYS A 706 26.95 -30.28 -0.02
C LYS A 706 26.84 -28.84 0.47
N GLY A 707 27.55 -28.47 1.53
CA GLY A 707 27.46 -27.15 2.17
C GLY A 707 26.25 -26.96 3.08
N HIS A 708 25.50 -28.03 3.39
CA HIS A 708 24.36 -27.95 4.31
C HIS A 708 24.84 -28.02 5.76
N LEU A 709 24.19 -27.25 6.64
CA LEU A 709 24.47 -27.18 8.07
C LEU A 709 23.91 -28.43 8.78
N VAL A 710 24.77 -29.34 9.21
CA VAL A 710 24.36 -30.60 9.88
C VAL A 710 24.38 -30.54 11.40
N SER A 711 24.90 -29.46 11.97
CA SER A 711 24.99 -29.23 13.41
C SER A 711 25.18 -27.75 13.67
N LEU A 712 24.40 -27.20 14.59
CA LEU A 712 24.59 -25.87 15.18
C LEU A 712 24.42 -26.05 16.69
N PHE A 713 25.55 -26.30 17.34
CA PHE A 713 25.60 -26.77 18.70
C PHE A 713 25.81 -25.62 19.69
N ASP A 714 24.92 -25.51 20.68
CA ASP A 714 25.08 -24.60 21.81
C ASP A 714 26.02 -25.21 22.86
N LYS A 715 27.22 -24.64 22.98
CA LYS A 715 28.22 -25.11 23.95
C LYS A 715 27.84 -24.80 25.39
N ARG A 716 27.04 -23.76 25.61
CA ARG A 716 26.64 -23.32 26.97
C ARG A 716 25.71 -24.33 27.62
N ARG A 717 24.76 -24.88 26.87
CA ARG A 717 23.82 -25.90 27.37
C ARG A 717 24.16 -27.33 26.93
N GLY A 718 25.15 -27.49 26.06
CA GLY A 718 25.49 -28.80 25.49
C GLY A 718 24.33 -29.38 24.66
N ARG A 719 23.63 -28.53 23.91
CA ARG A 719 22.40 -28.87 23.18
C ARG A 719 22.58 -28.66 21.68
N GLU A 720 22.12 -29.62 20.89
CA GLU A 720 22.02 -29.50 19.43
C GLU A 720 20.75 -28.74 19.04
N THR A 721 20.84 -27.90 18.01
CA THR A 721 19.67 -27.15 17.49
C THR A 721 19.07 -27.77 16.24
N ILE A 722 19.81 -28.62 15.50
CA ILE A 722 19.33 -29.25 14.27
C ILE A 722 18.76 -30.64 14.56
N LYS A 723 17.60 -30.98 13.95
CA LYS A 723 16.98 -32.29 14.13
C LYS A 723 17.96 -33.44 13.82
N PRO A 724 17.99 -34.52 14.64
CA PRO A 724 18.84 -35.67 14.39
C PRO A 724 18.68 -36.24 12.97
N GLY A 725 19.79 -36.38 12.25
CA GLY A 725 19.84 -36.94 10.89
C GLY A 725 19.32 -36.00 9.79
N GLN A 726 18.96 -34.76 10.11
CA GLN A 726 18.59 -33.74 9.14
C GLN A 726 19.72 -32.73 8.92
N ALA A 727 19.54 -31.85 7.93
CA ALA A 727 20.43 -30.73 7.66
C ALA A 727 19.62 -29.45 7.46
N ALA A 728 20.21 -28.33 7.83
CA ALA A 728 19.71 -26.97 7.75
C ALA A 728 20.52 -26.15 6.74
N ASN A 729 20.17 -24.86 6.57
CA ASN A 729 20.70 -24.02 5.49
C ASN A 729 20.58 -24.72 4.12
N ARG A 730 19.46 -25.41 3.91
CA ARG A 730 19.17 -26.09 2.64
C ARG A 730 18.48 -25.12 1.73
N LEU A 731 19.14 -24.73 0.66
CA LEU A 731 18.56 -23.93 -0.41
C LEU A 731 17.66 -24.84 -1.26
N GLN A 732 16.40 -24.46 -1.41
CA GLN A 732 15.39 -25.26 -2.09
C GLN A 732 14.66 -24.39 -3.12
N ALA A 733 14.59 -24.88 -4.35
CA ALA A 733 13.76 -24.33 -5.39
C ALA A 733 12.42 -25.11 -5.44
N TYR A 734 11.34 -24.39 -5.66
CA TYR A 734 9.99 -24.91 -5.75
C TYR A 734 9.33 -24.46 -7.04
N ARG A 735 8.43 -25.27 -7.57
CA ARG A 735 7.57 -24.84 -8.68
C ARG A 735 6.63 -23.74 -8.17
N ASP A 736 6.62 -22.62 -8.87
CA ASP A 736 5.79 -21.46 -8.55
C ASP A 736 4.97 -21.06 -9.77
N MET A 737 3.80 -21.70 -9.91
CA MET A 737 2.86 -21.51 -11.00
C MET A 737 1.45 -21.45 -10.41
N PRO A 738 1.08 -20.33 -9.75
CA PRO A 738 -0.22 -20.21 -9.10
C PRO A 738 -1.36 -20.24 -10.11
N VAL A 739 -2.58 -20.56 -9.65
CA VAL A 739 -3.77 -20.63 -10.52
C VAL A 739 -4.07 -19.29 -11.22
N GLU A 740 -3.96 -18.18 -10.48
CA GLU A 740 -4.12 -16.82 -10.99
C GLU A 740 -3.09 -15.90 -10.32
N TYR A 741 -2.72 -14.83 -11.03
CA TYR A 741 -1.90 -13.71 -10.53
C TYR A 741 -0.47 -14.09 -10.07
N ASP A 742 0.38 -14.48 -11.02
CA ASP A 742 1.75 -14.97 -10.79
C ASP A 742 2.55 -14.16 -9.75
N ALA A 743 2.68 -12.83 -9.91
CA ALA A 743 3.42 -11.99 -8.96
C ALA A 743 2.75 -11.86 -7.59
N TRP A 744 1.43 -11.95 -7.54
CA TRP A 744 0.67 -11.78 -6.30
C TRP A 744 0.71 -13.05 -5.45
N ASP A 745 0.50 -14.24 -6.02
CA ASP A 745 0.13 -15.40 -5.22
C ASP A 745 1.17 -16.51 -5.13
N ILE A 746 1.05 -17.32 -4.08
CA ILE A 746 1.72 -18.61 -3.93
C ILE A 746 0.63 -19.58 -3.50
N ASP A 747 0.41 -20.64 -4.29
CA ASP A 747 -0.54 -21.70 -3.97
C ASP A 747 0.07 -22.69 -2.97
N ASP A 748 -0.77 -23.34 -2.15
CA ASP A 748 -0.32 -24.35 -1.18
C ASP A 748 0.39 -25.56 -1.84
N SER A 749 0.09 -25.80 -3.12
CA SER A 749 0.68 -26.84 -3.97
C SER A 749 2.13 -26.57 -4.42
N PHE A 750 2.74 -25.44 -4.02
CA PHE A 750 4.14 -25.14 -4.34
C PHE A 750 5.11 -26.26 -3.89
N GLU A 751 4.75 -26.99 -2.84
CA GLU A 751 5.54 -28.11 -2.30
C GLU A 751 5.45 -29.42 -3.09
N ASP A 752 4.53 -29.52 -4.05
CA ASP A 752 4.37 -30.73 -4.86
C ASP A 752 5.65 -31.08 -5.65
N GLN A 753 6.46 -30.06 -5.95
CA GLN A 753 7.74 -30.21 -6.63
C GLN A 753 8.82 -29.37 -5.94
N ILE A 754 9.82 -30.06 -5.40
CA ILE A 754 10.94 -29.47 -4.67
C ILE A 754 12.24 -29.96 -5.30
N TRP A 755 13.15 -29.05 -5.58
CA TRP A 755 14.49 -29.32 -6.06
C TRP A 755 15.52 -28.74 -5.09
N GLU A 756 16.46 -29.56 -4.65
CA GLU A 756 17.57 -29.09 -3.80
C GLU A 756 18.58 -28.33 -4.66
N ILE A 757 19.03 -27.18 -4.16
CA ILE A 757 20.19 -26.46 -4.71
C ILE A 757 21.43 -26.99 -3.98
N ASP A 758 21.89 -28.18 -4.39
CA ASP A 758 22.95 -28.91 -3.68
C ASP A 758 24.20 -29.23 -4.54
N ALA A 759 24.25 -28.70 -5.77
CA ALA A 759 25.42 -28.78 -6.64
C ALA A 759 26.51 -27.79 -6.18
N LEU A 760 27.18 -28.15 -5.09
CA LEU A 760 28.28 -27.38 -4.50
C LEU A 760 29.49 -27.37 -5.44
N VAL A 761 29.95 -26.15 -5.77
CA VAL A 761 31.13 -25.88 -6.60
C VAL A 761 32.38 -25.76 -5.74
N SER A 762 32.32 -24.98 -4.64
CA SER A 762 33.44 -24.84 -3.72
C SER A 762 33.00 -24.53 -2.28
N ALA A 763 33.84 -24.92 -1.33
CA ALA A 763 33.79 -24.57 0.09
C ALA A 763 35.19 -24.12 0.53
N GLU A 764 35.33 -22.83 0.80
CA GLU A 764 36.63 -22.17 0.98
C GLU A 764 36.66 -21.39 2.29
N VAL A 765 37.70 -21.59 3.10
CA VAL A 765 37.96 -20.69 4.24
C VAL A 765 38.46 -19.37 3.67
N VAL A 766 37.68 -18.31 3.87
CA VAL A 766 38.01 -16.97 3.37
C VAL A 766 38.47 -16.04 4.48
N GLU A 767 38.15 -16.34 5.75
CA GLU A 767 38.54 -15.51 6.90
C GLU A 767 39.01 -16.36 8.07
N THR A 768 40.14 -15.97 8.67
CA THR A 768 40.74 -16.61 9.85
C THR A 768 41.14 -15.60 10.93
N GLY A 769 40.57 -14.40 10.89
CA GLY A 769 40.93 -13.29 11.77
C GLY A 769 40.32 -13.43 13.18
N PRO A 770 40.76 -12.59 14.13
CA PRO A 770 40.38 -12.71 15.53
C PRO A 770 38.99 -12.15 15.88
N HIS A 771 38.40 -11.30 15.03
CA HIS A 771 37.07 -10.73 15.21
C HIS A 771 35.98 -11.56 14.52
N ARG A 772 36.32 -12.18 13.38
CA ARG A 772 35.39 -12.97 12.57
C ARG A 772 36.11 -14.05 11.77
N ALA A 773 35.51 -15.23 11.70
CA ALA A 773 35.92 -16.31 10.81
C ALA A 773 34.77 -16.69 9.86
N ALA A 774 35.09 -17.12 8.65
CA ALA A 774 34.08 -17.33 7.62
C ALA A 774 34.46 -18.38 6.57
N ILE A 775 33.43 -19.06 6.07
CA ILE A 775 33.48 -20.02 4.98
C ILE A 775 32.65 -19.48 3.83
N ARG A 776 33.22 -19.50 2.62
CA ARG A 776 32.53 -19.21 1.37
C ARG A 776 32.07 -20.52 0.72
N PHE A 777 30.77 -20.62 0.46
CA PHE A 777 30.16 -21.65 -0.36
C PHE A 777 29.71 -21.07 -1.70
N GLU A 778 29.89 -21.83 -2.77
CA GLU A 778 29.33 -21.52 -4.09
C GLU A 778 28.56 -22.72 -4.62
N TRP A 779 27.33 -22.50 -5.08
CA TRP A 779 26.49 -23.49 -5.75
C TRP A 779 26.13 -23.03 -7.16
N ARG A 780 25.82 -24.00 -8.02
CA ARG A 780 25.13 -23.79 -9.29
C ARG A 780 23.74 -24.39 -9.21
N TYR A 781 22.77 -23.72 -9.84
CA TYR A 781 21.43 -24.25 -10.03
C TYR A 781 20.97 -23.88 -11.42
N GLU A 782 20.80 -24.87 -12.31
CA GLU A 782 20.46 -24.63 -13.71
C GLU A 782 21.35 -23.56 -14.37
N ARG A 783 20.83 -22.35 -14.63
CA ARG A 783 21.55 -21.21 -15.21
C ARG A 783 22.03 -20.20 -14.17
N SER A 784 21.65 -20.39 -12.92
CA SER A 784 21.85 -19.49 -11.80
C SER A 784 23.08 -19.85 -10.96
N ARG A 785 23.63 -18.84 -10.28
CA ARG A 785 24.78 -18.96 -9.39
C ARG A 785 24.43 -18.41 -8.01
N ILE A 786 24.74 -19.19 -6.98
CA ILE A 786 24.53 -18.79 -5.59
C ILE A 786 25.87 -18.78 -4.87
N VAL A 787 26.21 -17.67 -4.23
CA VAL A 787 27.37 -17.53 -3.34
C VAL A 787 26.86 -17.19 -1.96
N GLN A 788 27.35 -17.89 -0.95
CA GLN A 788 27.05 -17.57 0.44
C GLN A 788 28.34 -17.54 1.27
N ILE A 789 28.52 -16.50 2.06
CA ILE A 789 29.53 -16.44 3.11
C ILE A 789 28.84 -16.68 4.44
N VAL A 790 29.21 -17.79 5.08
CA VAL A 790 28.74 -18.14 6.42
C VAL A 790 29.82 -17.74 7.40
N SER A 791 29.49 -16.87 8.36
CA SER A 791 30.47 -16.28 9.27
C SER A 791 30.06 -16.36 10.74
N LEU A 792 31.06 -16.39 11.61
CA LEU A 792 30.91 -16.39 13.06
C LEU A 792 31.85 -15.33 13.65
N GLU A 793 31.29 -14.42 14.45
CA GLU A 793 32.04 -13.44 15.22
C GLU A 793 32.59 -14.08 16.52
N ASP A 794 33.67 -13.51 17.07
CA ASP A 794 34.15 -13.90 18.40
C ASP A 794 33.08 -13.59 19.47
N ASP A 795 32.98 -14.46 20.48
CA ASP A 795 32.03 -14.35 21.60
C ASP A 795 30.56 -14.07 21.20
N CYS A 796 30.10 -14.61 20.07
CA CYS A 796 28.76 -14.37 19.52
C CYS A 796 27.97 -15.68 19.32
N ASP A 797 26.70 -15.72 19.71
CA ASP A 797 25.82 -16.89 19.54
C ASP A 797 24.93 -16.81 18.27
N ARG A 798 25.39 -16.01 17.29
CA ARG A 798 24.74 -15.81 16.00
C ARG A 798 25.62 -16.34 14.87
N LEU A 799 25.03 -17.15 13.99
CA LEU A 799 25.64 -17.59 12.74
C LEU A 799 25.07 -16.77 11.58
N ASP A 800 25.91 -16.01 10.90
CA ASP A 800 25.52 -15.08 9.83
C ASP A 800 25.64 -15.71 8.44
N PHE A 801 24.69 -15.40 7.56
CA PHE A 801 24.63 -15.85 6.17
C PHE A 801 24.51 -14.63 5.25
N ASP A 802 25.60 -14.27 4.60
CA ASP A 802 25.64 -13.23 3.57
C ASP A 802 25.51 -13.88 2.20
N SER A 803 24.50 -13.51 1.41
CA SER A 803 24.13 -14.21 0.17
C SER A 803 24.14 -13.27 -1.03
N PHE A 804 24.78 -13.73 -2.11
CA PHE A 804 24.73 -13.17 -3.46
C PHE A 804 24.14 -14.22 -4.39
N VAL A 805 23.09 -13.86 -5.12
CA VAL A 805 22.42 -14.74 -6.07
C VAL A 805 22.35 -14.05 -7.43
N ASP A 806 22.91 -14.66 -8.46
CA ASP A 806 22.71 -14.29 -9.86
C ASP A 806 21.67 -15.26 -10.44
N TRP A 807 20.41 -14.81 -10.47
CA TRP A 807 19.23 -15.63 -10.72
C TRP A 807 18.71 -15.48 -12.15
N HIS A 808 18.52 -16.59 -12.86
CA HIS A 808 18.11 -16.64 -14.28
C HIS A 808 16.99 -17.66 -14.57
N GLU A 809 16.24 -18.06 -13.53
CA GLU A 809 15.12 -19.01 -13.67
C GLU A 809 13.77 -18.31 -13.55
N HIS A 810 12.73 -18.88 -14.17
CA HIS A 810 11.35 -18.39 -14.11
C HIS A 810 10.44 -19.40 -13.40
N ASP A 811 9.26 -18.96 -12.97
CA ASP A 811 8.22 -19.77 -12.34
C ASP A 811 8.76 -20.59 -11.15
N THR A 812 9.68 -19.98 -10.41
CA THR A 812 10.43 -20.64 -9.32
C THR A 812 10.40 -19.80 -8.05
N LEU A 813 10.09 -20.46 -6.94
CA LEU A 813 10.18 -19.90 -5.58
C LEU A 813 11.41 -20.50 -4.90
N VAL A 814 12.27 -19.67 -4.30
CA VAL A 814 13.46 -20.11 -3.58
C VAL A 814 13.27 -19.90 -2.09
N LYS A 815 13.43 -20.95 -1.28
CA LYS A 815 13.46 -20.85 0.18
C LYS A 815 14.73 -21.47 0.77
N VAL A 816 15.04 -21.11 2.01
CA VAL A 816 16.07 -21.78 2.81
C VAL A 816 15.46 -22.45 4.05
N ALA A 817 15.74 -23.74 4.25
CA ALA A 817 15.12 -24.54 5.32
C ALA A 817 16.04 -24.83 6.51
N PHE A 818 15.48 -24.74 7.71
CA PHE A 818 16.10 -25.02 9.00
C PHE A 818 15.21 -25.94 9.86
N PRO A 819 15.40 -27.26 9.81
CA PRO A 819 14.68 -28.21 10.67
C PRO A 819 15.25 -28.23 12.10
N LEU A 820 14.57 -27.55 13.04
CA LEU A 820 15.08 -27.34 14.40
C LEU A 820 14.65 -28.44 15.40
N ASP A 821 15.54 -28.85 16.29
CA ASP A 821 15.29 -29.77 17.41
C ASP A 821 14.71 -29.04 18.64
N VAL A 822 13.59 -28.37 18.39
CA VAL A 822 12.80 -27.61 19.36
C VAL A 822 11.35 -28.06 19.23
N LEU A 823 10.68 -28.29 20.35
CA LEU A 823 9.25 -28.59 20.37
C LEU A 823 8.44 -27.29 20.53
N ALA A 824 7.94 -26.76 19.42
CA ALA A 824 7.08 -25.59 19.40
C ALA A 824 5.78 -25.86 18.62
N GLN A 825 4.69 -25.27 19.08
CA GLN A 825 3.37 -25.33 18.41
C GLN A 825 3.05 -24.03 17.67
N GLU A 826 3.92 -23.03 17.81
CA GLU A 826 3.78 -21.70 17.25
C GLU A 826 5.15 -21.13 16.87
N SER A 827 5.17 -20.23 15.90
CA SER A 827 6.27 -19.31 15.64
C SER A 827 5.91 -17.92 16.12
N THR A 828 6.89 -17.17 16.62
CA THR A 828 6.72 -15.76 17.00
C THR A 828 7.45 -14.89 15.98
N ALA A 829 6.78 -13.95 15.32
CA ALA A 829 7.41 -13.09 14.32
C ALA A 829 7.08 -11.63 14.51
N GLU A 830 8.07 -10.79 14.20
CA GLU A 830 7.94 -9.34 14.27
C GLU A 830 6.95 -8.81 13.23
N ILE A 831 6.13 -7.86 13.67
CA ILE A 831 5.31 -6.97 12.85
C ILE A 831 5.61 -5.51 13.26
N GLN A 832 4.91 -4.54 12.67
CA GLN A 832 5.02 -3.15 13.11
C GLN A 832 4.76 -3.03 14.63
N PHE A 833 5.68 -2.41 15.36
CA PHE A 833 5.55 -2.13 16.80
C PHE A 833 5.19 -3.34 17.69
N GLY A 834 5.60 -4.57 17.30
CA GLY A 834 5.36 -5.74 18.13
C GLY A 834 5.64 -7.06 17.44
N HIS A 835 5.05 -8.13 17.96
CA HIS A 835 5.16 -9.46 17.36
C HIS A 835 3.86 -10.25 17.57
N VAL A 836 3.61 -11.19 16.67
CA VAL A 836 2.46 -12.10 16.72
C VAL A 836 2.91 -13.55 16.75
N ARG A 837 2.07 -14.39 17.35
CA ARG A 837 2.26 -15.84 17.38
C ARG A 837 1.37 -16.48 16.32
N ARG A 838 1.95 -17.35 15.49
CA ARG A 838 1.24 -18.08 14.45
C ARG A 838 1.39 -19.58 14.66
N PRO A 839 0.32 -20.39 14.51
CA PRO A 839 0.43 -21.84 14.63
C PRO A 839 1.45 -22.42 13.65
N SER A 840 2.24 -23.39 14.11
CA SER A 840 3.19 -24.13 13.25
C SER A 840 2.60 -25.44 12.68
N HIS A 841 1.30 -25.66 12.87
CA HIS A 841 0.56 -26.86 12.48
C HIS A 841 -0.66 -26.50 11.63
N ALA A 842 -1.26 -27.46 10.92
CA ALA A 842 -2.44 -27.24 10.07
C ALA A 842 -3.72 -27.88 10.64
N ASN A 843 -4.06 -27.63 11.90
CA ASN A 843 -5.18 -28.29 12.59
C ASN A 843 -6.56 -27.80 12.13
N THR A 844 -6.66 -26.52 11.82
CA THR A 844 -7.87 -25.90 11.27
C THR A 844 -7.61 -25.37 9.86
N SER A 845 -8.68 -25.08 9.11
CA SER A 845 -8.55 -24.44 7.79
C SER A 845 -7.85 -23.08 7.87
N TRP A 846 -8.00 -22.35 8.98
CA TRP A 846 -7.30 -21.09 9.23
C TRP A 846 -5.79 -21.28 9.48
N ASP A 847 -5.40 -22.40 10.08
CA ASP A 847 -3.99 -22.71 10.29
C ASP A 847 -3.35 -23.23 8.99
N GLN A 848 -4.07 -24.07 8.25
CA GLN A 848 -3.65 -24.55 6.93
C GLN A 848 -3.39 -23.39 5.96
N ALA A 849 -4.22 -22.34 5.99
CA ALA A 849 -4.07 -21.18 5.12
C ALA A 849 -2.79 -20.36 5.36
N ARG A 850 -2.12 -20.52 6.50
CA ARG A 850 -0.89 -19.79 6.90
C ARG A 850 0.40 -20.51 6.47
N PHE A 851 0.43 -21.04 5.25
CA PHE A 851 1.62 -21.71 4.71
C PHE A 851 2.68 -20.75 4.14
N GLU A 852 2.39 -19.44 4.13
CA GLU A 852 3.32 -18.33 3.86
C GLU A 852 2.82 -17.11 4.65
N THR A 853 3.68 -16.49 5.46
CA THR A 853 3.30 -15.40 6.36
C THR A 853 4.38 -14.32 6.44
N VAL A 854 4.02 -13.16 6.98
CA VAL A 854 4.92 -12.00 7.08
C VAL A 854 5.73 -11.98 8.38
N MET A 855 7.02 -11.70 8.27
CA MET A 855 7.88 -11.18 9.34
C MET A 855 8.47 -9.83 8.91
N HIS A 856 8.79 -8.97 9.87
CA HIS A 856 9.61 -7.78 9.63
C HIS A 856 11.09 -8.13 9.64
N ARG A 857 11.75 -8.02 10.80
CA ARG A 857 13.19 -8.27 10.92
C ARG A 857 13.50 -9.64 11.47
N TRP A 858 12.55 -10.30 12.15
CA TRP A 858 12.81 -11.59 12.78
C TRP A 858 11.60 -12.52 12.92
N VAL A 859 11.91 -13.83 12.97
CA VAL A 859 11.00 -14.93 13.34
C VAL A 859 11.71 -15.87 14.31
N ASP A 860 10.99 -16.39 15.28
CA ASP A 860 11.47 -17.29 16.33
C ASP A 860 10.63 -18.56 16.42
N VAL A 861 11.31 -19.66 16.74
CA VAL A 861 10.72 -20.93 17.15
C VAL A 861 11.46 -21.38 18.41
N SER A 862 10.76 -21.35 19.54
CA SER A 862 11.36 -21.57 20.85
C SER A 862 10.49 -22.40 21.79
N GLU A 863 11.18 -23.14 22.67
CA GLU A 863 10.68 -23.55 23.98
C GLU A 863 10.88 -22.38 24.96
N PRO A 864 10.27 -22.40 26.17
CA PRO A 864 10.37 -21.30 27.12
C PRO A 864 11.80 -20.83 27.44
N ASP A 865 12.77 -21.74 27.45
CA ASP A 865 14.15 -21.50 27.88
C ASP A 865 15.22 -21.75 26.81
N PHE A 866 14.82 -22.11 25.58
CA PHE A 866 15.73 -22.40 24.47
C PHE A 866 15.04 -22.25 23.12
N GLY A 867 15.68 -21.60 22.17
CA GLY A 867 15.14 -21.48 20.81
C GLY A 867 16.17 -21.01 19.80
N VAL A 868 15.69 -20.89 18.56
CA VAL A 868 16.47 -20.31 17.47
C VAL A 868 15.62 -19.26 16.79
N ALA A 869 16.13 -18.03 16.81
CA ALA A 869 15.54 -16.91 16.09
C ALA A 869 16.32 -16.65 14.79
N PHE A 870 15.61 -16.30 13.73
CA PHE A 870 16.18 -15.86 12.47
C PHE A 870 15.97 -14.37 12.33
N VAL A 871 17.06 -13.63 12.12
CA VAL A 871 17.02 -12.19 11.80
C VAL A 871 17.38 -11.98 10.33
N ASN A 872 16.84 -10.96 9.69
CA ASN A 872 17.09 -10.67 8.27
C ASN A 872 17.18 -9.15 8.00
N ASP A 873 17.69 -8.78 6.82
CA ASP A 873 17.81 -7.37 6.40
C ASP A 873 16.86 -6.91 5.28
N CYS A 874 16.11 -7.82 4.64
CA CYS A 874 15.20 -7.45 3.54
C CYS A 874 14.15 -8.51 3.14
N LYS A 875 14.03 -9.63 3.85
CA LYS A 875 13.08 -10.71 3.54
C LYS A 875 11.87 -10.64 4.46
N TYR A 876 10.68 -10.68 3.88
CA TYR A 876 9.44 -10.54 4.62
C TYR A 876 8.62 -11.83 4.66
N GLY A 877 8.75 -12.72 3.66
CA GLY A 877 8.06 -14.00 3.60
C GLY A 877 8.76 -15.11 4.39
N TYR A 878 7.98 -15.87 5.18
CA TYR A 878 8.44 -17.10 5.82
C TYR A 878 7.29 -18.08 6.05
N ASP A 879 7.63 -19.34 6.31
CA ASP A 879 6.71 -20.33 6.85
C ASP A 879 7.36 -21.21 7.93
N VAL A 880 6.52 -21.79 8.81
CA VAL A 880 6.97 -22.75 9.83
C VAL A 880 6.05 -23.97 9.83
N ARG A 881 6.63 -25.15 9.62
CA ARG A 881 5.93 -26.43 9.69
C ARG A 881 6.53 -27.32 10.79
N GLY A 882 5.77 -27.52 11.86
CA GLY A 882 6.24 -28.07 13.12
C GLY A 882 7.31 -27.17 13.74
N SER A 883 8.57 -27.53 13.53
CA SER A 883 9.74 -26.74 13.96
C SER A 883 10.73 -26.49 12.82
N THR A 884 10.32 -26.78 11.59
CA THR A 884 11.10 -26.44 10.41
C THR A 884 10.74 -25.03 9.99
N VAL A 885 11.69 -24.11 10.11
CA VAL A 885 11.56 -22.73 9.62
C VAL A 885 12.05 -22.67 8.19
N ARG A 886 11.30 -21.99 7.31
CA ARG A 886 11.74 -21.64 5.96
C ARG A 886 11.62 -20.15 5.73
N LEU A 887 12.72 -19.52 5.33
CA LEU A 887 12.70 -18.13 4.87
C LEU A 887 12.52 -18.12 3.36
N THR A 888 11.59 -17.31 2.86
CA THR A 888 11.36 -17.14 1.43
C THR A 888 12.31 -16.09 0.88
N LEU A 889 13.16 -16.47 -0.08
CA LEU A 889 14.30 -15.66 -0.53
C LEU A 889 14.02 -14.91 -1.81
N LEU A 890 13.49 -15.59 -2.82
CA LEU A 890 13.21 -15.08 -4.17
C LEU A 890 11.99 -15.76 -4.76
N LYS A 891 11.28 -15.05 -5.64
CA LYS A 891 10.15 -15.54 -6.41
C LYS A 891 10.28 -14.95 -7.82
N SER A 892 10.33 -15.76 -8.87
CA SER A 892 10.50 -15.28 -10.25
C SER A 892 9.23 -15.45 -11.11
N PRO A 893 8.17 -14.66 -10.86
CA PRO A 893 6.93 -14.72 -11.62
C PRO A 893 7.12 -14.17 -13.04
N VAL A 894 6.22 -14.50 -13.98
CA VAL A 894 6.26 -13.99 -15.37
C VAL A 894 5.14 -13.00 -15.70
N TYR A 895 4.15 -12.83 -14.82
CA TYR A 895 3.08 -11.85 -14.97
C TYR A 895 2.96 -10.95 -13.72
N PRO A 896 2.84 -9.61 -13.88
CA PRO A 896 2.66 -8.87 -15.14
C PRO A 896 3.98 -8.43 -15.79
N TRP A 897 5.13 -8.78 -15.19
CA TRP A 897 6.46 -8.48 -15.69
C TRP A 897 7.23 -9.78 -15.97
N PRO A 898 7.52 -10.12 -17.24
CA PRO A 898 8.19 -11.38 -17.59
C PRO A 898 9.58 -11.58 -16.99
N GLU A 899 10.32 -10.50 -16.75
CA GLU A 899 11.70 -10.55 -16.27
C GLU A 899 11.80 -10.25 -14.76
N ALA A 900 10.70 -10.40 -14.02
CA ALA A 900 10.69 -10.12 -12.59
C ALA A 900 11.71 -10.99 -11.83
N ASP A 901 12.48 -10.34 -10.96
CA ASP A 901 13.55 -10.94 -10.15
C ASP A 901 14.64 -11.70 -10.95
N GLN A 902 14.78 -11.45 -12.25
CA GLN A 902 15.98 -11.85 -12.99
C GLN A 902 17.18 -10.96 -12.59
N GLY A 903 18.37 -11.54 -12.55
CA GLY A 903 19.64 -10.85 -12.27
C GLY A 903 20.13 -10.98 -10.83
N GLU A 904 20.83 -9.95 -10.36
CA GLU A 904 21.61 -9.98 -9.13
C GLU A 904 20.78 -9.62 -7.89
N HIS A 905 20.91 -10.43 -6.83
CA HIS A 905 20.26 -10.24 -5.54
C HIS A 905 21.26 -10.33 -4.40
N HIS A 906 21.11 -9.43 -3.43
CA HIS A 906 21.96 -9.37 -2.23
C HIS A 906 21.07 -9.32 -1.00
N PHE A 907 21.27 -10.25 -0.08
CA PHE A 907 20.51 -10.29 1.16
C PHE A 907 21.26 -11.04 2.24
N ARG A 908 20.93 -10.73 3.49
CA ARG A 908 21.54 -11.37 4.64
C ARG A 908 20.48 -11.83 5.63
N TYR A 909 20.77 -12.94 6.27
CA TYR A 909 20.03 -13.42 7.42
C TYR A 909 20.98 -14.09 8.40
N ALA A 910 20.53 -14.33 9.62
CA ALA A 910 21.35 -14.97 10.64
C ALA A 910 20.50 -15.81 11.58
N ALA A 911 21.07 -16.92 12.07
CA ALA A 911 20.45 -17.78 13.08
C ALA A 911 21.06 -17.46 14.46
N ILE A 912 20.22 -17.07 15.41
CA ILE A 912 20.58 -16.73 16.79
C ILE A 912 20.14 -17.87 17.69
N VAL A 913 21.09 -18.52 18.37
CA VAL A 913 20.79 -19.52 19.39
C VAL A 913 20.64 -18.84 20.73
N HIS A 914 19.43 -18.87 21.30
CA HIS A 914 19.09 -18.08 22.48
C HIS A 914 18.47 -18.92 23.61
N HIS A 915 18.50 -18.38 24.83
CA HIS A 915 18.04 -19.07 26.05
C HIS A 915 16.77 -18.41 26.62
N GLY A 916 15.75 -18.29 25.76
CA GLY A 916 14.52 -17.53 26.01
C GLY A 916 14.49 -16.24 25.20
N LEU A 917 13.46 -16.08 24.36
CA LEU A 917 13.37 -15.07 23.30
C LEU A 917 13.62 -13.65 23.84
N LEU A 918 12.88 -13.29 24.89
CA LEU A 918 12.88 -11.97 25.50
C LEU A 918 14.11 -11.73 26.39
N ALA A 919 14.54 -12.76 27.13
CA ALA A 919 15.70 -12.70 28.01
C ALA A 919 17.02 -12.51 27.24
N SER A 920 17.05 -12.96 25.98
CA SER A 920 18.19 -12.78 25.07
C SER A 920 18.06 -11.56 24.15
N ASP A 921 17.03 -10.72 24.37
CA ASP A 921 16.73 -9.50 23.62
C ASP A 921 16.81 -9.66 22.09
N VAL A 922 16.21 -10.73 21.56
CA VAL A 922 16.14 -10.94 20.10
C VAL A 922 15.57 -9.72 19.36
N PRO A 923 14.51 -9.03 19.85
CA PRO A 923 14.03 -7.79 19.21
C PRO A 923 15.13 -6.72 19.09
N GLY A 924 15.85 -6.43 20.18
CA GLY A 924 16.94 -5.45 20.16
C GLY A 924 18.11 -5.89 19.28
N ARG A 925 18.39 -7.19 19.19
CA ARG A 925 19.43 -7.74 18.30
C ARG A 925 19.03 -7.65 16.83
N ALA A 926 17.76 -7.88 16.49
CA ALA A 926 17.24 -7.72 15.13
C ALA A 926 17.26 -6.26 14.67
N GLU A 927 16.97 -5.32 15.58
CA GLU A 927 17.13 -3.89 15.33
C GLU A 927 18.59 -3.51 15.07
N ALA A 928 19.53 -3.97 15.91
CA ALA A 928 20.95 -3.71 15.70
C ALA A 928 21.48 -4.33 14.39
N TYR A 929 20.98 -5.49 14.00
CA TYR A 929 21.30 -6.14 12.72
C TYR A 929 20.89 -5.30 11.50
N ASN A 930 19.74 -4.62 11.61
CA ASN A 930 19.18 -3.76 10.57
C ASN A 930 19.75 -2.33 10.60
N LEU A 931 20.41 -1.90 11.68
CA LEU A 931 21.06 -0.59 11.77
C LEU A 931 22.56 -0.77 12.02
N PRO A 932 23.32 -1.32 11.05
CA PRO A 932 24.73 -1.63 11.25
C PRO A 932 25.55 -0.39 11.60
N LEU A 933 26.66 -0.59 12.31
CA LEU A 933 27.60 0.49 12.61
C LEU A 933 28.22 1.04 11.32
N ARG A 934 28.36 2.38 11.24
CA ARG A 934 28.92 3.07 10.07
C ARG A 934 30.04 4.01 10.48
N LEU A 935 31.19 3.86 9.83
CA LEU A 935 32.29 4.82 9.89
C LEU A 935 32.06 5.89 8.82
N MET A 936 31.82 7.13 9.24
CA MET A 936 31.48 8.23 8.35
C MET A 936 32.59 9.27 8.39
N ALA A 937 32.98 9.81 7.24
CA ALA A 937 33.97 10.88 7.19
C ALA A 937 33.38 12.17 7.76
N GLY A 938 34.21 13.00 8.40
CA GLY A 938 33.80 14.33 8.80
C GLY A 938 34.93 15.35 8.77
N GLN A 939 34.54 16.63 8.81
CA GLN A 939 35.42 17.78 8.59
C GLN A 939 35.22 18.89 9.63
N GLY A 940 34.46 18.61 10.69
CA GLY A 940 34.05 19.56 11.71
C GLY A 940 35.22 20.02 12.56
N SER A 941 35.15 21.27 13.04
CA SER A 941 36.13 21.78 14.01
C SER A 941 35.76 21.41 15.45
N GLU A 942 34.47 21.20 15.72
CA GLU A 942 33.89 20.80 17.01
C GLU A 942 33.29 19.40 16.92
N ALA A 943 33.34 18.64 18.01
CA ALA A 943 32.82 17.29 18.09
C ALA A 943 31.49 17.27 18.85
N ALA A 944 30.57 16.40 18.43
CA ALA A 944 29.46 15.97 19.27
C ALA A 944 29.95 15.55 20.67
N THR A 945 29.15 15.85 21.69
CA THR A 945 29.48 15.48 23.07
C THR A 945 28.40 14.59 23.67
N GLY A 946 28.77 13.36 24.02
CA GLY A 946 27.93 12.44 24.78
C GLY A 946 26.65 11.96 24.07
N PRO A 947 25.87 11.10 24.75
CA PRO A 947 24.56 10.68 24.29
C PRO A 947 23.53 11.82 24.41
N LEU A 948 22.68 12.00 23.40
CA LEU A 948 21.62 13.01 23.46
C LEU A 948 20.39 12.53 24.25
N MET A 949 20.04 11.26 24.06
CA MET A 949 18.91 10.57 24.70
C MET A 949 19.26 9.10 24.93
N GLU A 950 18.88 8.58 26.09
CA GLU A 950 19.14 7.19 26.45
C GLU A 950 17.95 6.59 27.19
N LEU A 951 17.56 5.37 26.80
CA LEU A 951 16.56 4.57 27.46
C LEU A 951 17.29 3.61 28.42
N ASP A 952 17.00 3.75 29.71
CA ASP A 952 17.48 2.88 30.77
C ASP A 952 16.35 1.94 31.21
N GLY A 953 16.57 0.64 31.05
CA GLY A 953 15.57 -0.42 31.24
C GLY A 953 15.60 -1.46 30.11
N GLN A 954 14.80 -2.51 30.24
CA GLN A 954 14.61 -3.53 29.21
C GLN A 954 13.19 -3.46 28.65
N GLY A 955 12.99 -3.99 27.44
CA GLY A 955 11.66 -4.13 26.85
C GLY A 955 11.11 -2.87 26.18
N ALA A 956 11.95 -1.89 25.82
CA ALA A 956 11.54 -0.77 24.98
C ALA A 956 12.64 -0.31 24.04
N THR A 957 12.25 0.30 22.92
CA THR A 957 13.19 0.92 21.98
C THR A 957 12.72 2.29 21.50
N LEU A 958 13.67 3.09 21.04
CA LEU A 958 13.46 4.38 20.39
C LEU A 958 13.34 4.16 18.88
N GLU A 959 12.14 4.31 18.33
CA GLU A 959 11.89 4.15 16.89
C GLU A 959 12.30 5.39 16.09
N ALA A 960 11.90 6.57 16.55
CA ALA A 960 12.12 7.83 15.84
C ALA A 960 12.57 8.94 16.80
N LEU A 961 13.50 9.77 16.34
CA LEU A 961 13.94 11.01 16.99
C LEU A 961 14.07 12.08 15.92
N LYS A 962 13.14 13.04 15.90
CA LYS A 962 12.97 14.03 14.83
C LYS A 962 12.50 15.38 15.37
N ARG A 963 12.36 16.40 14.51
CA ARG A 963 11.58 17.61 14.84
C ARG A 963 10.07 17.36 14.73
N SER A 964 9.29 18.04 15.57
CA SER A 964 7.83 18.05 15.43
C SER A 964 7.43 18.71 14.11
N GLU A 965 6.29 18.30 13.55
CA GLU A 965 5.78 18.82 12.28
C GLU A 965 5.48 20.33 12.38
N ASP A 966 5.06 20.81 13.55
CA ASP A 966 4.87 22.24 13.82
C ASP A 966 6.18 23.03 14.09
N GLY A 967 7.32 22.33 14.10
CA GLY A 967 8.64 22.91 14.34
C GLY A 967 8.88 23.43 15.77
N THR A 968 7.99 23.20 16.73
CA THR A 968 8.08 23.76 18.09
C THR A 968 8.87 22.91 19.09
N GLY A 969 9.23 21.66 18.75
CA GLY A 969 9.97 20.78 19.65
C GLY A 969 10.60 19.57 18.97
N LEU A 970 11.15 18.68 19.80
CA LEU A 970 11.64 17.37 19.38
C LEU A 970 10.58 16.31 19.65
N ILE A 971 10.50 15.31 18.77
CA ILE A 971 9.65 14.14 18.91
C ILE A 971 10.52 12.91 19.12
N ALA A 972 10.23 12.16 20.19
CA ALA A 972 10.81 10.84 20.43
C ALA A 972 9.69 9.79 20.49
N ARG A 973 9.66 8.86 19.53
CA ARG A 973 8.68 7.77 19.51
C ARG A 973 9.31 6.51 20.10
N ILE A 974 8.73 6.03 21.18
CA ILE A 974 9.21 4.88 21.97
C ILE A 974 8.11 3.81 21.96
N TRP A 975 8.50 2.54 21.91
CA TRP A 975 7.53 1.45 22.02
C TRP A 975 8.06 0.26 22.81
N GLU A 976 7.12 -0.49 23.42
CA GLU A 976 7.40 -1.67 24.24
C GLU A 976 7.57 -2.93 23.36
N THR A 977 8.68 -3.65 23.51
CA THR A 977 9.11 -4.67 22.53
C THR A 977 8.80 -6.11 22.94
N HIS A 978 8.48 -6.36 24.21
CA HIS A 978 8.46 -7.70 24.79
C HIS A 978 7.05 -8.26 25.03
N GLY A 979 6.00 -7.44 24.88
CA GLY A 979 4.62 -7.84 25.11
C GLY A 979 4.27 -7.97 26.60
N HIS A 980 4.96 -7.23 27.48
CA HIS A 980 4.66 -7.18 28.90
C HIS A 980 4.72 -5.74 29.44
N SER A 981 4.18 -5.50 30.63
CA SER A 981 4.33 -4.18 31.27
C SER A 981 5.79 -3.91 31.59
N SER A 982 6.29 -2.74 31.17
CA SER A 982 7.69 -2.34 31.29
C SER A 982 7.78 -0.96 31.92
N THR A 983 8.81 -0.72 32.73
CA THR A 983 9.11 0.63 33.25
C THR A 983 10.48 1.02 32.73
N VAL A 984 10.54 2.12 31.99
CA VAL A 984 11.78 2.62 31.40
C VAL A 984 12.00 4.07 31.78
N SER A 985 13.25 4.39 32.09
CA SER A 985 13.70 5.73 32.39
C SER A 985 14.31 6.33 31.13
N VAL A 986 13.78 7.45 30.65
CA VAL A 986 14.32 8.14 29.48
C VAL A 986 15.15 9.32 29.95
N ARG A 987 16.46 9.31 29.70
CA ARG A 987 17.33 10.49 29.84
C ARG A 987 17.05 11.44 28.68
N LEU A 988 16.71 12.68 29.00
CA LEU A 988 16.36 13.71 28.04
C LEU A 988 17.59 14.53 27.61
N PRO A 989 17.52 15.24 26.47
CA PRO A 989 18.53 16.23 26.09
C PRO A 989 18.74 17.27 27.19
N ASP A 990 19.99 17.69 27.38
CA ASP A 990 20.34 18.74 28.34
C ASP A 990 19.57 20.04 28.04
N GLY A 991 19.06 20.68 29.10
CA GLY A 991 18.28 21.91 28.97
C GLY A 991 16.83 21.72 28.48
N THR A 992 16.33 20.48 28.42
CA THR A 992 14.89 20.22 28.21
C THR A 992 14.07 20.87 29.32
N ARG A 993 13.14 21.75 28.95
CA ARG A 993 12.30 22.52 29.89
C ARG A 993 10.94 21.88 30.14
N GLN A 994 10.43 21.16 29.15
CA GLN A 994 9.12 20.51 29.16
C GLN A 994 9.18 19.21 28.38
N ALA A 995 8.49 18.19 28.89
CA ALA A 995 8.30 16.91 28.25
C ALA A 995 6.82 16.54 28.36
N GLU A 996 6.22 16.10 27.25
CA GLU A 996 4.79 15.79 27.17
C GLU A 996 4.59 14.50 26.38
N ILE A 997 3.63 13.67 26.78
CA ILE A 997 3.10 12.61 25.91
C ILE A 997 2.12 13.27 24.93
N VAL A 998 2.29 12.99 23.64
CA VAL A 998 1.38 13.39 22.57
C VAL A 998 0.88 12.16 21.82
N ASN A 999 -0.20 12.32 21.07
CA ASN A 999 -0.71 11.27 20.20
C ASN A 999 0.18 11.09 18.94
N LEU A 1000 -0.18 10.17 18.02
CA LEU A 1000 0.59 9.90 16.80
C LEU A 1000 0.71 11.12 15.89
N LEU A 1001 -0.29 12.01 15.94
CA LEU A 1001 -0.40 13.28 15.21
C LEU A 1001 0.31 14.45 15.92
N GLU A 1002 1.02 14.17 17.02
CA GLU A 1002 1.77 15.15 17.82
C GLU A 1002 0.88 16.17 18.58
N ARG A 1003 -0.35 15.77 18.89
CA ARG A 1003 -1.39 16.58 19.54
C ARG A 1003 -1.75 16.05 20.92
N ASP A 1004 -2.68 16.75 21.58
CA ASP A 1004 -3.25 16.41 22.89
C ASP A 1004 -2.20 16.19 23.99
N PRO A 1005 -1.37 17.21 24.27
CA PRO A 1005 -0.23 17.07 25.17
C PRO A 1005 -0.67 16.74 26.60
N GLN A 1006 -0.01 15.74 27.17
CA GLN A 1006 -0.10 15.37 28.58
C GLN A 1006 1.26 15.58 29.25
N PRO A 1007 1.39 16.49 30.21
CA PRO A 1007 2.68 16.86 30.79
C PRO A 1007 3.29 15.71 31.61
N LEU A 1008 4.60 15.53 31.47
CA LEU A 1008 5.41 14.63 32.28
C LEU A 1008 6.24 15.42 33.29
N THR A 1009 6.53 14.80 34.43
CA THR A 1009 7.45 15.37 35.43
C THR A 1009 8.88 15.00 35.06
N ILE A 1010 9.73 16.01 34.90
CA ILE A 1010 11.17 15.84 34.68
C ILE A 1010 11.87 15.85 36.04
N GLU A 1011 12.56 14.75 36.37
CA GLU A 1011 13.35 14.60 37.59
C GLU A 1011 14.79 14.25 37.20
N ASP A 1012 15.77 15.04 37.65
CA ASP A 1012 17.20 14.86 37.36
C ASP A 1012 17.50 14.64 35.86
N GLY A 1013 16.81 15.39 34.98
CA GLY A 1013 16.96 15.31 33.52
C GLY A 1013 16.34 14.05 32.90
N LYS A 1014 15.47 13.34 33.62
CA LYS A 1014 14.83 12.09 33.18
C LYS A 1014 13.32 12.16 33.29
N VAL A 1015 12.64 11.31 32.52
CA VAL A 1015 11.21 10.98 32.69
C VAL A 1015 11.06 9.48 32.87
N GLN A 1016 10.09 9.08 33.71
CA GLN A 1016 9.72 7.67 33.89
C GLN A 1016 8.51 7.35 33.03
N LEU A 1017 8.60 6.29 32.22
CA LEU A 1017 7.50 5.77 31.43
C LEU A 1017 7.11 4.39 31.94
N ALA A 1018 5.83 4.23 32.28
CA ALA A 1018 5.21 2.93 32.51
C ALA A 1018 4.48 2.54 31.23
N LEU A 1019 5.02 1.55 30.51
CA LEU A 1019 4.50 1.07 29.23
C LEU A 1019 3.66 -0.18 29.44
N ALA A 1020 2.48 -0.23 28.83
CA ALA A 1020 1.69 -1.44 28.66
C ALA A 1020 2.31 -2.34 27.56
N PRO A 1021 1.96 -3.64 27.50
CA PRO A 1021 2.39 -4.53 26.43
C PRO A 1021 2.21 -3.91 25.04
N PHE A 1022 3.28 -3.88 24.25
CA PHE A 1022 3.29 -3.31 22.89
C PHE A 1022 2.84 -1.85 22.76
N GLN A 1023 2.84 -1.09 23.86
CA GLN A 1023 2.39 0.30 23.83
C GLN A 1023 3.38 1.18 23.06
N ILE A 1024 2.85 2.01 22.17
CA ILE A 1024 3.55 3.11 21.47
C ILE A 1024 3.31 4.39 22.27
N VAL A 1025 4.38 5.10 22.61
CA VAL A 1025 4.36 6.39 23.28
C VAL A 1025 5.16 7.40 22.46
N THR A 1026 4.61 8.58 22.24
CA THR A 1026 5.29 9.69 21.57
C THR A 1026 5.53 10.81 22.56
N LEU A 1027 6.79 11.18 22.76
CA LEU A 1027 7.18 12.31 23.60
C LEU A 1027 7.43 13.54 22.73
N LYS A 1028 6.87 14.69 23.14
CA LYS A 1028 7.25 16.02 22.64
C LYS A 1028 8.09 16.73 23.68
N LEU A 1029 9.27 17.19 23.28
CA LEU A 1029 10.25 17.84 24.16
C LEU A 1029 10.50 19.28 23.70
N GLN A 1030 10.45 20.22 24.64
CA GLN A 1030 10.89 21.60 24.41
C GLN A 1030 12.31 21.79 24.93
N THR A 1031 13.25 21.89 23.99
CA THR A 1031 14.69 22.14 24.27
C THR A 1031 15.00 23.63 24.25
N GLY A 1032 16.07 24.03 24.96
CA GLY A 1032 16.45 25.44 25.14
C GLY A 1032 17.04 26.13 23.91
N THR A 1033 17.14 25.44 22.77
CA THR A 1033 17.87 25.82 21.54
C THR A 1033 16.98 26.44 20.45
N GLY A 1034 15.69 26.67 20.71
CA GLY A 1034 14.77 27.34 19.77
C GLY A 1034 14.35 28.75 20.22
N ALA A 1035 15.03 29.78 19.72
CA ALA A 1035 14.55 31.16 19.63
C ALA A 1035 14.99 31.77 18.30
#